data_AF-A0A835X863-F1
#
_entry.id   AF-A0A835X863-F1
#
_cell.length_a   1.000
_cell.length_b   1.000
_cell.length_c   1.000
_cell.angle_alpha   90.00
_cell.angle_beta   90.00
_cell.angle_gamma   90.00
#
_symmetry.space_group_name_H-M   'P 1'
#
loop_
_entity.id
_entity.type
_entity.pdbx_description
1 polymer ?
#
loop_
_entity_poly.entity_id
_entity_poly.type
_entity_poly.pdbx_seq_one_letter_code
_entity_poly.pdbx_strand_id
1 'polypeptide(L)'
;MTKLWGGGGRFILNAVLLTLVLIMVMIPDVFAATINVNVDILVCDDDLIYCTIQAAINAAVSGDTIIVAAGTYSITSDLIIDKKIILQGSGNGGDPLVDTIIELAPPSSTSINLLAGGPSTDDRLEIRDLRVTDTKDSHTGAARSVEIKSSGFFLFDNVVMTNNIGTALIIRGDLPGGASTSDVVVQNSIFSNNAQASCSNPADIHFFLFEGNARVENVSIDVGTGSHSCTAGDKTSNSYGIQFRGNGNNSPAGTIVLQDVTITGNPNKVGLLIQEYSDTSGFSLSNVDLSNIVTSIGSFWPTSLIVVHSGTTPLDIGNLKTQEIWNNDIGGINAEQAQFFDSSITPITDNFTIEDIVVHTLDADSLGLVRWVPNNVYVTPNSGSVQRGIDVVQAVDTVNVGPGITAINNYWRHATGPTHIDNPGGLGITIGGTVSFNPWYLNSARTNLSSDQSGNKIKPQGNTVKFDSDDANSGTKGKASLPPGIEEIELGNDAVIDVVANIDTAIGNNIQVGGITKVLSSFTSGTLTGVDLTTTKTVGDKAVLVKKAVKLESGTDNKPVIIKNVALPSVSVSIPDGTTILGPDEWTGTIQPPKTGSSSGTAPSGFSVGNTVIEVGSPDVVLLFDNPVDVLLSGVTGNVGYKPAGSSTWIQITNVCGGTFDSPDDPVFPGECFISNGVDTKIFTYHFTTFGGLDAIAKKSGSGAGGDRTKPVLQSNSLSSPGSVIFGGTLALDPSQPPETSLFEINDEINLELSFFENQGPETIQHVALYVNIRDFDTRNDSDLWIEWNKGQPIKIHDPNGFLKDDANVTTAINDANLDMTFHVTFVKPMETSNIVLYLWDFSRNGALVTFEDAWKIVEPVSDLIDVAESGDLDQTMEEGFVETETEESPVLPIWLKNNAGWWADGQIGDSTFTNGIQYMIQENIIHVPNVSQAVNVSEDPDAEPEEEDTTEETMEIPSWIKNNAKWWSEGMITDEAFIQSIQWLIANGVIVI
;
A
#
# COMPACT_ATOMS: atom_id res chain seq x y z
N MET A 1 -93.50 9.35 -3.07
CA MET A 1 -94.77 9.55 -3.81
C MET A 1 -94.45 9.15 -5.26
N THR A 2 -95.00 8.13 -5.92
CA THR A 2 -96.35 7.54 -5.88
C THR A 2 -96.28 6.11 -6.47
N LYS A 3 -96.76 5.10 -5.69
CA LYS A 3 -97.50 3.84 -6.02
C LYS A 3 -97.05 2.90 -7.17
N LEU A 4 -97.26 1.57 -7.18
CA LEU A 4 -97.60 0.44 -6.27
C LEU A 4 -97.83 -0.78 -7.22
N TRP A 5 -97.30 -1.97 -6.87
CA TRP A 5 -97.82 -3.35 -7.10
C TRP A 5 -98.05 -3.86 -8.54
N GLY A 6 -97.88 -5.15 -8.89
CA GLY A 6 -97.62 -6.39 -8.16
C GLY A 6 -98.07 -7.58 -9.04
N GLY A 7 -97.59 -8.80 -8.76
CA GLY A 7 -98.18 -10.03 -9.33
C GLY A 7 -97.20 -11.17 -9.52
N GLY A 8 -97.14 -12.09 -8.56
CA GLY A 8 -96.37 -13.33 -8.64
C GLY A 8 -97.23 -14.60 -8.77
N GLY A 9 -96.51 -15.72 -8.92
CA GLY A 9 -96.96 -17.10 -8.70
C GLY A 9 -96.70 -18.01 -9.91
N ARG A 10 -96.32 -19.28 -9.80
CA ARG A 10 -95.95 -20.19 -8.68
C ARG A 10 -95.70 -21.59 -9.30
N PHE A 11 -95.14 -22.52 -8.51
CA PHE A 11 -95.02 -24.01 -8.67
C PHE A 11 -93.68 -24.53 -9.26
N ILE A 12 -92.96 -25.57 -8.78
CA ILE A 12 -93.17 -26.61 -7.74
C ILE A 12 -91.82 -27.30 -7.34
N LEU A 13 -91.73 -27.65 -6.04
CA LEU A 13 -91.00 -28.72 -5.30
C LEU A 13 -89.46 -28.94 -5.30
N ASN A 14 -88.97 -29.01 -4.06
CA ASN A 14 -87.72 -29.55 -3.50
C ASN A 14 -87.66 -31.11 -3.46
N ALA A 15 -86.44 -31.67 -3.52
CA ALA A 15 -85.89 -32.74 -2.64
C ALA A 15 -84.42 -33.05 -3.02
N VAL A 16 -83.40 -32.55 -2.30
CA VAL A 16 -82.60 -33.23 -1.24
C VAL A 16 -81.66 -34.36 -1.73
N LEU A 17 -80.37 -34.01 -1.79
CA LEU A 17 -79.20 -34.63 -1.13
C LEU A 17 -78.86 -36.13 -1.34
N LEU A 18 -77.59 -36.32 -1.74
CA LEU A 18 -76.65 -37.39 -1.34
C LEU A 18 -76.72 -38.75 -2.06
N THR A 19 -75.84 -38.99 -3.04
CA THR A 19 -74.68 -39.92 -2.98
C THR A 19 -74.12 -40.18 -4.38
N LEU A 20 -72.91 -39.66 -4.68
CA LEU A 20 -71.79 -40.47 -5.19
C LEU A 20 -70.53 -39.61 -5.27
N VAL A 21 -69.65 -39.84 -4.31
CA VAL A 21 -68.22 -39.53 -4.38
C VAL A 21 -67.54 -40.63 -5.18
N LEU A 22 -66.53 -40.24 -5.98
CA LEU A 22 -65.55 -41.07 -6.69
C LEU A 22 -66.00 -41.73 -8.02
N ILE A 23 -65.63 -41.08 -9.14
CA ILE A 23 -64.79 -41.57 -10.27
C ILE A 23 -65.16 -40.75 -11.52
N MET A 24 -64.46 -39.63 -11.72
CA MET A 24 -63.97 -39.25 -13.05
C MET A 24 -62.70 -38.42 -12.83
N VAL A 25 -61.58 -39.15 -12.87
CA VAL A 25 -60.23 -38.61 -13.06
C VAL A 25 -60.07 -38.35 -14.55
N MET A 26 -59.35 -37.27 -14.89
CA MET A 26 -58.90 -36.80 -16.21
C MET A 26 -59.91 -35.97 -17.03
N ILE A 27 -59.77 -34.64 -16.94
CA ILE A 27 -59.31 -33.73 -18.00
C ILE A 27 -59.08 -32.36 -17.30
N PRO A 28 -57.86 -31.80 -17.25
CA PRO A 28 -57.67 -30.39 -16.95
C PRO A 28 -57.56 -29.65 -18.29
N ASP A 29 -58.67 -29.13 -18.81
CA ASP A 29 -58.62 -28.13 -19.88
C ASP A 29 -59.35 -26.88 -19.37
N VAL A 30 -58.54 -25.90 -18.96
CA VAL A 30 -58.96 -24.53 -18.71
C VAL A 30 -59.22 -23.92 -20.10
N PHE A 31 -60.47 -23.58 -20.40
CA PHE A 31 -60.80 -22.81 -21.61
C PHE A 31 -60.32 -21.36 -21.41
N ALA A 32 -59.17 -21.01 -21.96
CA ALA A 32 -58.82 -19.61 -22.23
C ALA A 32 -59.74 -19.09 -23.34
N ALA A 33 -60.37 -17.93 -23.15
CA ALA A 33 -61.22 -17.33 -24.18
C ALA A 33 -60.37 -16.52 -25.16
N THR A 34 -60.67 -16.64 -26.46
CA THR A 34 -60.01 -15.90 -27.54
C THR A 34 -60.81 -14.64 -27.88
N ILE A 35 -60.16 -13.47 -27.84
CA ILE A 35 -60.77 -12.16 -28.17
C ILE A 35 -60.11 -11.59 -29.44
N ASN A 36 -60.88 -11.22 -30.48
CA ASN A 36 -60.35 -10.68 -31.75
C ASN A 36 -60.57 -9.15 -31.89
N VAL A 37 -59.58 -8.41 -32.41
CA VAL A 37 -59.62 -6.97 -32.74
C VAL A 37 -59.16 -6.78 -34.20
N ASN A 38 -59.86 -6.05 -35.07
CA ASN A 38 -59.48 -5.82 -36.49
C ASN A 38 -59.71 -4.35 -36.93
N VAL A 39 -58.90 -3.80 -37.84
CA VAL A 39 -58.99 -2.38 -38.24
C VAL A 39 -59.29 -2.20 -39.73
N ASP A 40 -60.33 -1.43 -40.02
CA ASP A 40 -60.38 -0.52 -41.17
C ASP A 40 -61.03 0.79 -40.74
N ILE A 41 -60.39 1.93 -41.05
CA ILE A 41 -60.88 3.31 -41.12
C ILE A 41 -62.08 3.70 -40.22
N LEU A 42 -61.80 4.44 -39.13
CA LEU A 42 -62.66 5.42 -38.43
C LEU A 42 -64.20 5.19 -38.45
N VAL A 43 -64.69 3.97 -38.28
CA VAL A 43 -66.04 3.64 -37.79
C VAL A 43 -65.91 2.28 -37.10
N CYS A 44 -66.25 2.18 -35.81
CA CYS A 44 -66.45 0.86 -35.19
C CYS A 44 -67.53 0.13 -35.98
N ASP A 45 -67.18 -0.91 -36.74
CA ASP A 45 -68.15 -1.76 -37.44
C ASP A 45 -68.90 -2.65 -36.43
N ASP A 46 -70.13 -3.03 -36.77
CA ASP A 46 -71.03 -3.82 -35.91
C ASP A 46 -70.52 -5.26 -35.66
N ASP A 47 -69.48 -5.69 -36.38
CA ASP A 47 -68.84 -7.01 -36.29
C ASP A 47 -67.60 -7.06 -35.36
N LEU A 48 -67.22 -5.94 -34.72
CA LEU A 48 -66.09 -5.86 -33.76
C LEU A 48 -66.59 -5.87 -32.31
N ILE A 49 -66.04 -6.77 -31.47
CA ILE A 49 -66.39 -6.82 -30.04
C ILE A 49 -65.72 -5.65 -29.27
N TYR A 50 -64.50 -5.25 -29.67
CA TYR A 50 -63.75 -4.15 -29.04
C TYR A 50 -63.06 -3.27 -30.08
N CYS A 51 -63.18 -1.94 -29.95
CA CYS A 51 -62.59 -0.98 -30.90
C CYS A 51 -61.16 -0.52 -30.53
N THR A 52 -60.63 -0.91 -29.37
CA THR A 52 -59.26 -0.59 -28.93
C THR A 52 -58.65 -1.76 -28.18
N ILE A 53 -57.31 -1.86 -28.20
CA ILE A 53 -56.57 -2.89 -27.46
C ILE A 53 -56.86 -2.75 -25.94
N GLN A 54 -56.90 -1.53 -25.41
CA GLN A 54 -57.22 -1.30 -23.99
C GLN A 54 -58.63 -1.77 -23.61
N ALA A 55 -59.63 -1.59 -24.49
CA ALA A 55 -60.99 -2.08 -24.21
C ALA A 55 -61.02 -3.61 -24.11
N ALA A 56 -60.27 -4.30 -24.97
CA ALA A 56 -60.12 -5.75 -24.90
C ALA A 56 -59.40 -6.18 -23.60
N ILE A 57 -58.32 -5.50 -23.21
CA ILE A 57 -57.61 -5.77 -21.95
C ILE A 57 -58.51 -5.57 -20.72
N ASN A 58 -59.31 -4.50 -20.72
CA ASN A 58 -60.23 -4.20 -19.62
C ASN A 58 -61.29 -5.31 -19.46
N ALA A 59 -61.77 -5.87 -20.58
CA ALA A 59 -62.77 -6.93 -20.58
C ALA A 59 -62.20 -8.33 -20.33
N ALA A 60 -60.93 -8.56 -20.64
CA ALA A 60 -60.24 -9.82 -20.42
C ALA A 60 -60.12 -10.15 -18.92
N VAL A 61 -60.17 -11.45 -18.61
CA VAL A 61 -59.81 -12.00 -17.31
C VAL A 61 -58.38 -12.56 -17.35
N SER A 62 -57.79 -12.80 -16.18
CA SER A 62 -56.44 -13.35 -16.10
C SER A 62 -56.39 -14.74 -16.74
N GLY A 63 -55.44 -14.95 -17.65
CA GLY A 63 -55.25 -16.17 -18.43
C GLY A 63 -55.72 -16.07 -19.88
N ASP A 64 -56.53 -15.06 -20.22
CA ASP A 64 -57.06 -14.90 -21.58
C ASP A 64 -55.98 -14.56 -22.62
N THR A 65 -56.29 -14.87 -23.88
CA THR A 65 -55.51 -14.45 -25.05
C THR A 65 -56.25 -13.37 -25.82
N ILE A 66 -55.61 -12.22 -25.98
CA ILE A 66 -56.08 -11.11 -26.79
C ILE A 66 -55.38 -11.20 -28.16
N ILE A 67 -56.15 -11.54 -29.18
CA ILE A 67 -55.70 -11.55 -30.57
C ILE A 67 -55.94 -10.17 -31.19
N VAL A 68 -54.86 -9.53 -31.57
CA VAL A 68 -54.83 -8.26 -32.29
C VAL A 68 -54.61 -8.58 -33.76
N ALA A 69 -55.58 -8.27 -34.61
CA ALA A 69 -55.43 -8.47 -36.05
C ALA A 69 -54.42 -7.47 -36.63
N ALA A 70 -54.04 -7.69 -37.88
CA ALA A 70 -53.22 -6.78 -38.63
C ALA A 70 -53.82 -5.35 -38.65
N GLY A 71 -52.94 -4.35 -38.61
CA GLY A 71 -53.32 -2.95 -38.62
C GLY A 71 -52.35 -2.09 -37.83
N THR A 72 -52.43 -0.77 -38.05
CA THR A 72 -51.74 0.22 -37.22
C THR A 72 -52.69 0.71 -36.13
N TYR A 73 -52.29 0.52 -34.88
CA TYR A 73 -53.01 0.93 -33.69
C TYR A 73 -52.25 2.11 -33.05
N SER A 74 -52.64 3.34 -33.42
CA SER A 74 -52.08 4.55 -32.81
C SER A 74 -52.64 4.74 -31.41
N ILE A 75 -51.76 4.62 -30.41
CA ILE A 75 -52.09 4.75 -28.99
C ILE A 75 -51.65 6.15 -28.52
N THR A 76 -52.58 6.93 -27.98
CA THR A 76 -52.34 8.33 -27.51
C THR A 76 -52.31 8.46 -25.98
N SER A 77 -52.44 7.34 -25.27
CA SER A 77 -52.40 7.22 -23.81
C SER A 77 -51.94 5.83 -23.43
N ASP A 78 -51.27 5.65 -22.29
CA ASP A 78 -50.69 4.36 -21.90
C ASP A 78 -51.60 3.14 -22.11
N LEU A 79 -51.03 2.07 -22.67
CA LEU A 79 -51.65 0.75 -22.70
C LEU A 79 -51.32 0.05 -21.37
N ILE A 80 -52.32 -0.14 -20.53
CA ILE A 80 -52.17 -0.70 -19.18
C ILE A 80 -52.58 -2.17 -19.21
N ILE A 81 -51.61 -3.05 -18.92
CA ILE A 81 -51.82 -4.50 -18.75
C ILE A 81 -51.57 -4.83 -17.28
N ASP A 82 -52.66 -4.96 -16.51
CA ASP A 82 -52.67 -5.11 -15.05
C ASP A 82 -53.03 -6.52 -14.57
N LYS A 83 -53.07 -7.49 -15.49
CA LYS A 83 -53.38 -8.90 -15.23
C LYS A 83 -52.61 -9.80 -16.18
N LYS A 84 -52.32 -11.05 -15.77
CA LYS A 84 -51.66 -12.04 -16.65
C LYS A 84 -52.55 -12.32 -17.86
N ILE A 85 -52.06 -12.04 -19.07
CA ILE A 85 -52.70 -12.33 -20.37
C ILE A 85 -51.64 -12.75 -21.40
N ILE A 86 -52.09 -13.21 -22.56
CA ILE A 86 -51.27 -13.30 -23.78
C ILE A 86 -51.78 -12.23 -24.75
N LEU A 87 -50.91 -11.29 -25.13
CA LEU A 87 -51.18 -10.32 -26.19
C LEU A 87 -50.53 -10.79 -27.48
N GLN A 88 -51.35 -11.21 -28.43
CA GLN A 88 -50.97 -11.92 -29.65
C GLN A 88 -51.26 -11.07 -30.88
N GLY A 89 -50.24 -10.61 -31.59
CA GLY A 89 -50.40 -9.97 -32.89
C GLY A 89 -50.51 -10.95 -34.06
N SER A 90 -50.75 -10.41 -35.25
CA SER A 90 -50.83 -11.16 -36.52
C SER A 90 -49.49 -11.31 -37.24
N GLY A 91 -48.47 -10.57 -36.82
CA GLY A 91 -47.18 -10.45 -37.48
C GLY A 91 -46.41 -9.24 -36.97
N ASN A 92 -45.08 -9.31 -37.01
CA ASN A 92 -44.17 -8.30 -36.46
C ASN A 92 -43.49 -7.42 -37.53
N GLY A 93 -43.88 -7.59 -38.80
CA GLY A 93 -43.36 -6.79 -39.89
C GLY A 93 -43.88 -5.36 -39.89
N GLY A 94 -43.59 -4.63 -40.97
CA GLY A 94 -43.97 -3.23 -41.14
C GLY A 94 -45.20 -3.02 -42.04
N ASP A 95 -45.85 -4.08 -42.53
CA ASP A 95 -46.99 -3.97 -43.43
C ASP A 95 -48.31 -4.08 -42.64
N PRO A 96 -49.05 -2.99 -42.42
CA PRO A 96 -50.27 -3.01 -41.61
C PRO A 96 -51.40 -3.87 -42.19
N LEU A 97 -51.27 -4.36 -43.44
CA LEU A 97 -52.25 -5.29 -44.01
C LEU A 97 -52.12 -6.72 -43.48
N VAL A 98 -50.96 -7.08 -42.96
CA VAL A 98 -50.65 -8.45 -42.48
C VAL A 98 -49.99 -8.48 -41.11
N ASP A 99 -49.45 -7.35 -40.64
CA ASP A 99 -48.75 -7.21 -39.38
C ASP A 99 -49.54 -6.34 -38.39
N THR A 100 -49.37 -6.65 -37.10
CA THR A 100 -49.89 -5.82 -36.01
C THR A 100 -48.83 -4.79 -35.62
N ILE A 101 -49.14 -3.51 -35.81
CA ILE A 101 -48.25 -2.39 -35.50
C ILE A 101 -48.88 -1.55 -34.39
N ILE A 102 -48.29 -1.57 -33.20
CA ILE A 102 -48.60 -0.64 -32.12
C ILE A 102 -47.75 0.60 -32.31
N GLU A 103 -48.40 1.72 -32.63
CA GLU A 103 -47.75 3.01 -32.80
C GLU A 103 -48.01 3.88 -31.56
N LEU A 104 -46.97 4.21 -30.81
CA LEU A 104 -47.06 5.09 -29.66
C LEU A 104 -47.03 6.55 -30.17
N ALA A 105 -48.19 7.18 -30.14
CA ALA A 105 -48.42 8.54 -30.64
C ALA A 105 -48.30 9.56 -29.49
N PRO A 106 -48.08 10.85 -29.80
CA PRO A 106 -47.83 11.89 -28.81
C PRO A 106 -49.07 12.12 -27.92
N PRO A 107 -48.87 12.59 -26.67
CA PRO A 107 -47.64 13.17 -26.11
C PRO A 107 -46.53 12.15 -25.77
N SER A 108 -45.29 12.65 -25.68
CA SER A 108 -44.03 11.90 -25.62
C SER A 108 -43.77 11.02 -24.37
N SER A 109 -44.83 10.62 -23.64
CA SER A 109 -44.77 9.71 -22.49
C SER A 109 -45.64 8.46 -22.63
N THR A 110 -46.31 8.26 -23.77
CA THR A 110 -47.16 7.09 -24.02
C THR A 110 -46.34 5.80 -24.03
N SER A 111 -46.78 4.79 -23.28
CA SER A 111 -46.06 3.54 -23.06
C SER A 111 -47.00 2.33 -22.95
N ILE A 112 -46.47 1.12 -23.18
CA ILE A 112 -47.11 -0.14 -22.78
C ILE A 112 -46.61 -0.50 -21.38
N ASN A 113 -47.49 -0.45 -20.38
CA ASN A 113 -47.17 -0.69 -18.98
C ASN A 113 -47.65 -2.07 -18.53
N LEU A 114 -46.72 -2.93 -18.10
CA LEU A 114 -47.01 -4.26 -17.54
C LEU A 114 -47.02 -4.19 -16.01
N LEU A 115 -48.23 -4.07 -15.44
CA LEU A 115 -48.47 -3.92 -14.00
C LEU A 115 -48.81 -5.26 -13.30
N ALA A 116 -48.83 -6.38 -14.03
CA ALA A 116 -48.84 -7.72 -13.47
C ALA A 116 -47.96 -8.67 -14.31
N GLY A 117 -47.35 -9.68 -13.68
CA GLY A 117 -46.66 -10.77 -14.36
C GLY A 117 -47.42 -12.10 -14.26
N GLY A 118 -46.95 -13.11 -14.99
CA GLY A 118 -47.43 -14.47 -14.79
C GLY A 118 -46.95 -15.07 -13.46
N PRO A 119 -47.59 -16.14 -12.95
CA PRO A 119 -47.23 -16.74 -11.65
C PRO A 119 -46.02 -17.69 -11.69
N SER A 120 -45.58 -18.17 -12.85
CA SER A 120 -44.48 -19.15 -12.95
C SER A 120 -43.79 -19.14 -14.32
N THR A 121 -42.68 -19.88 -14.45
CA THR A 121 -41.96 -20.04 -15.73
C THR A 121 -42.79 -20.69 -16.84
N ASP A 122 -43.81 -21.47 -16.48
CA ASP A 122 -44.69 -22.20 -17.41
C ASP A 122 -46.00 -21.43 -17.69
N ASP A 123 -46.24 -20.33 -16.97
CA ASP A 123 -47.46 -19.54 -17.06
C ASP A 123 -47.10 -18.06 -16.99
N ARG A 124 -46.59 -17.53 -18.10
CA ARG A 124 -46.05 -16.17 -18.22
C ARG A 124 -47.11 -15.19 -18.69
N LEU A 125 -46.91 -13.89 -18.42
CA LEU A 125 -47.54 -12.86 -19.25
C LEU A 125 -46.75 -12.77 -20.55
N GLU A 126 -47.42 -12.85 -21.68
CA GLU A 126 -46.76 -12.98 -22.98
C GLU A 126 -47.16 -11.86 -23.94
N ILE A 127 -46.18 -11.35 -24.69
CA ILE A 127 -46.37 -10.45 -25.82
C ILE A 127 -45.72 -11.09 -27.04
N ARG A 128 -46.51 -11.32 -28.10
CA ARG A 128 -46.09 -12.11 -29.25
C ARG A 128 -46.46 -11.49 -30.60
N ASP A 129 -45.63 -11.74 -31.60
CA ASP A 129 -45.91 -11.54 -33.02
C ASP A 129 -46.45 -10.14 -33.38
N LEU A 130 -45.81 -9.09 -32.85
CA LEU A 130 -46.20 -7.70 -33.09
C LEU A 130 -45.01 -6.76 -33.19
N ARG A 131 -45.28 -5.57 -33.76
CA ARG A 131 -44.34 -4.46 -33.85
C ARG A 131 -44.73 -3.33 -32.90
N VAL A 132 -43.74 -2.73 -32.23
CA VAL A 132 -43.89 -1.49 -31.44
C VAL A 132 -42.98 -0.41 -32.01
N THR A 133 -43.54 0.77 -32.29
CA THR A 133 -42.83 1.93 -32.84
C THR A 133 -43.37 3.23 -32.26
N ASP A 134 -42.53 4.25 -32.13
CA ASP A 134 -42.97 5.62 -31.81
C ASP A 134 -43.18 6.44 -33.09
N THR A 135 -44.05 7.45 -33.01
CA THR A 135 -44.03 8.57 -33.95
C THR A 135 -42.91 9.54 -33.55
N LYS A 136 -41.96 9.85 -34.46
CA LYS A 136 -40.76 10.66 -34.17
C LYS A 136 -41.10 12.09 -33.69
N ASP A 137 -40.92 12.36 -32.40
CA ASP A 137 -40.93 13.69 -31.78
C ASP A 137 -39.79 13.82 -30.74
N SER A 138 -39.34 15.04 -30.40
CA SER A 138 -38.29 15.24 -29.38
C SER A 138 -38.83 15.17 -27.95
N HIS A 139 -38.13 14.50 -27.04
CA HIS A 139 -38.51 14.34 -25.64
C HIS A 139 -37.38 14.78 -24.70
N THR A 140 -37.71 15.56 -23.66
CA THR A 140 -36.73 16.11 -22.70
C THR A 140 -36.51 15.23 -21.46
N GLY A 141 -37.03 13.99 -21.45
CA GLY A 141 -37.02 13.07 -20.29
C GLY A 141 -36.68 11.61 -20.62
N ALA A 142 -36.99 10.69 -19.70
CA ALA A 142 -36.78 9.25 -19.85
C ALA A 142 -37.96 8.58 -20.58
N ALA A 143 -37.99 8.64 -21.92
CA ALA A 143 -39.01 7.96 -22.72
C ALA A 143 -38.81 6.43 -22.68
N ARG A 144 -39.91 5.67 -22.63
CA ARG A 144 -39.94 4.21 -22.49
C ARG A 144 -41.13 3.65 -23.27
N SER A 145 -40.89 2.74 -24.22
CA SER A 145 -41.97 2.21 -25.08
C SER A 145 -42.71 1.05 -24.42
N VAL A 146 -41.98 0.08 -23.84
CA VAL A 146 -42.55 -1.02 -23.07
C VAL A 146 -41.87 -1.10 -21.71
N GLU A 147 -42.66 -1.10 -20.63
CA GLU A 147 -42.16 -1.07 -19.27
C GLU A 147 -42.79 -2.11 -18.35
N ILE A 148 -41.95 -2.96 -17.75
CA ILE A 148 -42.34 -3.90 -16.71
C ILE A 148 -42.28 -3.20 -15.36
N LYS A 149 -43.44 -3.09 -14.68
CA LYS A 149 -43.57 -2.45 -13.35
C LYS A 149 -44.15 -3.40 -12.30
N SER A 150 -43.92 -4.69 -12.46
CA SER A 150 -44.44 -5.71 -11.55
C SER A 150 -43.53 -6.92 -11.46
N SER A 151 -43.57 -7.61 -10.31
CA SER A 151 -42.89 -8.89 -10.14
C SER A 151 -43.63 -9.98 -10.92
N GLY A 152 -42.96 -11.08 -11.22
CA GLY A 152 -43.53 -12.23 -11.90
C GLY A 152 -42.73 -12.62 -13.14
N PHE A 153 -43.40 -13.36 -14.02
CA PHE A 153 -42.78 -14.05 -15.15
C PHE A 153 -43.31 -13.50 -16.48
N PHE A 154 -42.41 -13.10 -17.37
CA PHE A 154 -42.72 -12.43 -18.64
C PHE A 154 -42.07 -13.13 -19.83
N LEU A 155 -42.71 -13.03 -21.00
CA LEU A 155 -42.18 -13.50 -22.27
C LEU A 155 -42.48 -12.49 -23.39
N PHE A 156 -41.44 -12.12 -24.13
CA PHE A 156 -41.51 -11.41 -25.40
C PHE A 156 -41.01 -12.36 -26.48
N ASP A 157 -41.86 -12.75 -27.42
CA ASP A 157 -41.53 -13.72 -28.46
C ASP A 157 -41.89 -13.19 -29.84
N ASN A 158 -40.93 -13.22 -30.76
CA ASN A 158 -41.12 -12.75 -32.13
C ASN A 158 -41.66 -11.31 -32.19
N VAL A 159 -41.11 -10.40 -31.38
CA VAL A 159 -41.49 -8.98 -31.37
C VAL A 159 -40.46 -8.12 -32.10
N VAL A 160 -40.92 -7.06 -32.76
CA VAL A 160 -40.06 -6.03 -33.35
C VAL A 160 -40.27 -4.72 -32.60
N MET A 161 -39.25 -4.20 -31.93
CA MET A 161 -39.31 -2.85 -31.34
C MET A 161 -38.35 -1.94 -32.07
N THR A 162 -38.88 -0.92 -32.74
CA THR A 162 -38.06 -0.13 -33.68
C THR A 162 -38.49 1.32 -33.77
N ASN A 163 -37.53 2.20 -34.03
CA ASN A 163 -37.74 3.65 -34.14
C ASN A 163 -38.36 4.29 -32.89
N ASN A 164 -38.10 3.70 -31.72
CA ASN A 164 -38.58 4.26 -30.45
C ASN A 164 -37.69 5.42 -30.00
N ILE A 165 -38.31 6.47 -29.44
CA ILE A 165 -37.66 7.71 -29.00
C ILE A 165 -36.71 7.43 -27.82
N GLY A 166 -37.12 6.56 -26.90
CA GLY A 166 -36.38 6.22 -25.69
C GLY A 166 -36.03 4.74 -25.60
N THR A 167 -36.05 4.21 -24.37
CA THR A 167 -35.76 2.80 -24.15
C THR A 167 -36.87 1.94 -24.73
N ALA A 168 -36.56 0.98 -25.60
CA ALA A 168 -37.61 0.17 -26.23
C ALA A 168 -38.25 -0.79 -25.22
N LEU A 169 -37.44 -1.56 -24.50
CA LEU A 169 -37.90 -2.43 -23.41
C LEU A 169 -37.13 -2.14 -22.12
N ILE A 170 -37.83 -1.74 -21.07
CA ILE A 170 -37.26 -1.58 -19.72
C ILE A 170 -37.87 -2.58 -18.73
N ILE A 171 -36.99 -3.31 -18.06
CA ILE A 171 -37.28 -4.27 -17.01
C ILE A 171 -36.84 -3.65 -15.69
N ARG A 172 -37.80 -3.33 -14.81
CA ARG A 172 -37.54 -2.68 -13.52
C ARG A 172 -37.32 -3.73 -12.45
N GLY A 173 -36.19 -3.66 -11.75
CA GLY A 173 -35.96 -4.39 -10.50
C GLY A 173 -36.18 -3.53 -9.25
N ASP A 174 -36.43 -2.24 -9.41
CA ASP A 174 -36.76 -1.28 -8.34
C ASP A 174 -38.27 -1.14 -8.14
N LEU A 175 -38.97 -2.26 -7.91
CA LEU A 175 -40.41 -2.24 -7.77
C LEU A 175 -40.84 -1.74 -6.38
N PRO A 176 -42.06 -1.17 -6.25
CA PRO A 176 -42.58 -0.75 -4.96
C PRO A 176 -42.51 -1.85 -3.90
N GLY A 177 -42.07 -1.48 -2.69
CA GLY A 177 -41.91 -2.43 -1.58
C GLY A 177 -40.62 -3.25 -1.62
N GLY A 178 -39.66 -2.92 -2.49
CA GLY A 178 -38.36 -3.59 -2.57
C GLY A 178 -38.41 -4.94 -3.30
N ALA A 179 -39.47 -5.20 -4.08
CA ALA A 179 -39.55 -6.37 -4.94
C ALA A 179 -38.73 -6.15 -6.23
N SER A 180 -38.29 -7.23 -6.86
CA SER A 180 -37.64 -7.21 -8.19
C SER A 180 -38.43 -8.07 -9.18
N THR A 181 -38.31 -7.76 -10.47
CA THR A 181 -38.89 -8.62 -11.53
C THR A 181 -38.24 -10.00 -11.47
N SER A 182 -39.04 -11.06 -11.47
CA SER A 182 -38.56 -12.41 -11.14
C SER A 182 -37.90 -13.12 -12.31
N ASP A 183 -38.55 -13.12 -13.48
CA ASP A 183 -38.04 -13.81 -14.66
C ASP A 183 -38.53 -13.15 -15.96
N VAL A 184 -37.61 -12.86 -16.88
CA VAL A 184 -37.94 -12.28 -18.19
C VAL A 184 -37.27 -13.07 -19.31
N VAL A 185 -38.07 -13.49 -20.29
CA VAL A 185 -37.58 -14.10 -21.53
C VAL A 185 -37.84 -13.15 -22.69
N VAL A 186 -36.80 -12.85 -23.47
CA VAL A 186 -36.89 -12.15 -24.75
C VAL A 186 -36.31 -13.06 -25.80
N GLN A 187 -37.11 -13.48 -26.77
CA GLN A 187 -36.65 -14.44 -27.77
C GLN A 187 -37.16 -14.15 -29.17
N ASN A 188 -36.41 -14.60 -30.19
CA ASN A 188 -36.77 -14.48 -31.61
C ASN A 188 -37.09 -13.04 -32.05
N SER A 189 -36.51 -12.04 -31.39
CA SER A 189 -36.97 -10.65 -31.45
C SER A 189 -35.94 -9.72 -32.08
N ILE A 190 -36.40 -8.60 -32.62
CA ILE A 190 -35.54 -7.60 -33.29
C ILE A 190 -35.75 -6.24 -32.64
N PHE A 191 -34.65 -5.60 -32.27
CA PHE A 191 -34.61 -4.22 -31.81
C PHE A 191 -33.80 -3.40 -32.81
N SER A 192 -34.32 -2.28 -33.28
CA SER A 192 -33.56 -1.46 -34.23
C SER A 192 -33.88 0.01 -34.18
N ASN A 193 -32.85 0.84 -34.26
CA ASN A 193 -32.97 2.29 -34.32
C ASN A 193 -33.82 2.87 -33.16
N ASN A 194 -33.70 2.31 -31.96
CA ASN A 194 -34.33 2.84 -30.74
C ASN A 194 -33.44 3.91 -30.09
N ALA A 195 -33.84 4.40 -28.91
CA ALA A 195 -33.05 5.37 -28.14
C ALA A 195 -32.70 6.67 -28.90
N GLN A 196 -33.56 7.09 -29.82
CA GLN A 196 -33.26 8.14 -30.82
C GLN A 196 -33.11 9.55 -30.24
N ALA A 197 -33.84 9.89 -29.16
CA ALA A 197 -33.89 11.25 -28.63
C ALA A 197 -34.12 11.38 -27.12
N SER A 198 -33.87 10.33 -26.32
CA SER A 198 -34.00 10.39 -24.86
C SER A 198 -32.68 10.71 -24.16
N CYS A 199 -32.78 11.43 -23.03
CA CYS A 199 -31.64 11.97 -22.29
C CYS A 199 -31.22 11.20 -21.05
N SER A 200 -31.92 10.11 -20.72
CA SER A 200 -31.75 9.37 -19.46
C SER A 200 -31.24 7.95 -19.71
N ASN A 201 -30.02 7.83 -20.27
CA ASN A 201 -29.36 6.53 -20.50
C ASN A 201 -30.26 5.50 -21.22
N PRO A 202 -30.84 5.85 -22.39
CA PRO A 202 -31.74 4.93 -23.09
C PRO A 202 -31.02 3.70 -23.64
N ALA A 203 -31.73 2.58 -23.77
CA ALA A 203 -31.22 1.36 -24.40
C ALA A 203 -32.23 0.69 -25.33
N ASP A 204 -31.81 -0.23 -26.19
CA ASP A 204 -32.75 -1.14 -26.84
C ASP A 204 -33.41 -2.06 -25.79
N ILE A 205 -32.61 -2.66 -24.90
CA ILE A 205 -33.10 -3.43 -23.75
C ILE A 205 -32.39 -2.97 -22.47
N HIS A 206 -33.15 -2.59 -21.44
CA HIS A 206 -32.60 -2.12 -20.16
C HIS A 206 -33.15 -2.92 -18.98
N PHE A 207 -32.28 -3.71 -18.35
CA PHE A 207 -32.52 -4.32 -17.04
C PHE A 207 -32.00 -3.38 -15.94
N PHE A 208 -32.89 -2.62 -15.31
CA PHE A 208 -32.55 -1.56 -14.37
C PHE A 208 -32.74 -2.01 -12.92
N LEU A 209 -31.66 -2.02 -12.14
CA LEU A 209 -31.61 -2.51 -10.75
C LEU A 209 -32.13 -3.95 -10.64
N PHE A 210 -31.81 -4.78 -11.63
CA PHE A 210 -32.38 -6.09 -11.84
C PHE A 210 -31.56 -7.19 -11.17
N GLU A 211 -32.21 -8.05 -10.38
CA GLU A 211 -31.56 -9.14 -9.64
C GLU A 211 -32.20 -10.50 -9.94
N GLY A 212 -33.19 -10.54 -10.85
CA GLY A 212 -33.94 -11.74 -11.22
C GLY A 212 -33.25 -12.58 -12.29
N ASN A 213 -34.00 -13.54 -12.83
CA ASN A 213 -33.54 -14.39 -13.94
C ASN A 213 -33.89 -13.76 -15.29
N ALA A 214 -33.00 -13.86 -16.27
CA ALA A 214 -33.29 -13.40 -17.62
C ALA A 214 -32.78 -14.39 -18.68
N ARG A 215 -33.49 -14.46 -19.81
CA ARG A 215 -33.02 -15.15 -21.01
C ARG A 215 -33.25 -14.26 -22.22
N VAL A 216 -32.17 -13.96 -22.94
CA VAL A 216 -32.20 -13.25 -24.22
C VAL A 216 -31.68 -14.22 -25.27
N GLU A 217 -32.56 -14.74 -26.11
CA GLU A 217 -32.25 -15.85 -27.02
C GLU A 217 -32.66 -15.57 -28.47
N ASN A 218 -31.75 -15.74 -29.44
CA ASN A 218 -32.03 -15.45 -30.84
C ASN A 218 -32.58 -14.02 -31.04
N VAL A 219 -31.80 -13.03 -30.58
CA VAL A 219 -32.17 -11.61 -30.61
C VAL A 219 -31.16 -10.82 -31.43
N SER A 220 -31.67 -9.95 -32.32
CA SER A 220 -30.85 -9.04 -33.12
C SER A 220 -31.13 -7.59 -32.73
N ILE A 221 -30.08 -6.82 -32.49
CA ILE A 221 -30.14 -5.41 -32.11
C ILE A 221 -29.29 -4.59 -33.06
N ASP A 222 -29.90 -3.60 -33.71
CA ASP A 222 -29.20 -2.58 -34.50
C ASP A 222 -29.32 -1.23 -33.80
N VAL A 223 -28.28 -0.86 -33.03
CA VAL A 223 -28.30 0.31 -32.17
C VAL A 223 -28.28 1.59 -33.01
N GLY A 224 -29.27 2.44 -32.77
CA GLY A 224 -29.40 3.72 -33.46
C GLY A 224 -28.32 4.73 -33.07
N THR A 225 -28.00 5.63 -34.01
CA THR A 225 -26.93 6.66 -33.88
C THR A 225 -27.29 7.86 -33.00
N GLY A 226 -28.42 7.81 -32.28
CA GLY A 226 -28.92 8.80 -31.32
C GLY A 226 -28.39 10.23 -31.53
N SER A 227 -29.00 11.01 -32.42
CA SER A 227 -28.47 12.34 -32.81
C SER A 227 -28.96 13.49 -31.91
N HIS A 228 -29.51 13.19 -30.73
CA HIS A 228 -30.16 14.20 -29.91
C HIS A 228 -29.22 14.78 -28.84
N SER A 229 -29.16 16.12 -28.76
CA SER A 229 -28.41 16.85 -27.73
C SER A 229 -29.36 17.24 -26.61
N CYS A 230 -29.06 16.77 -25.39
CA CYS A 230 -29.89 16.98 -24.21
C CYS A 230 -29.70 18.37 -23.57
N THR A 231 -28.64 19.09 -23.94
CA THR A 231 -28.36 20.49 -23.56
C THR A 231 -27.23 21.06 -24.42
N ALA A 232 -27.18 22.39 -24.59
CA ALA A 232 -26.10 23.07 -25.32
C ALA A 232 -24.74 22.86 -24.63
N GLY A 233 -23.91 21.98 -25.19
CA GLY A 233 -22.60 21.61 -24.65
C GLY A 233 -22.43 20.10 -24.46
N ASP A 234 -23.53 19.36 -24.37
CA ASP A 234 -23.52 17.92 -24.16
C ASP A 234 -23.73 17.21 -25.50
N LYS A 235 -22.67 16.59 -26.02
CA LYS A 235 -22.73 15.85 -27.27
C LYS A 235 -23.15 14.41 -26.95
N THR A 236 -24.34 14.06 -27.45
CA THR A 236 -24.89 12.72 -27.71
C THR A 236 -25.85 12.11 -26.68
N SER A 237 -26.96 11.54 -27.16
CA SER A 237 -27.93 10.78 -26.39
C SER A 237 -27.35 9.40 -26.08
N ASN A 238 -27.10 9.14 -24.81
CA ASN A 238 -26.40 7.97 -24.28
C ASN A 238 -27.06 6.60 -24.56
N SER A 239 -27.04 6.11 -25.81
CA SER A 239 -27.67 4.86 -26.24
C SER A 239 -26.81 3.63 -25.94
N TYR A 240 -27.43 2.62 -25.32
CA TYR A 240 -26.90 1.26 -25.17
C TYR A 240 -27.66 0.27 -26.05
N GLY A 241 -27.01 -0.83 -26.47
CA GLY A 241 -27.75 -1.97 -27.01
C GLY A 241 -28.50 -2.69 -25.89
N ILE A 242 -27.78 -3.43 -25.05
CA ILE A 242 -28.32 -4.04 -23.84
C ILE A 242 -27.58 -3.52 -22.61
N GLN A 243 -28.33 -3.14 -21.58
CA GLN A 243 -27.80 -2.79 -20.27
C GLN A 243 -28.36 -3.71 -19.20
N PHE A 244 -27.47 -4.41 -18.48
CA PHE A 244 -27.74 -5.06 -17.21
C PHE A 244 -27.15 -4.23 -16.09
N ARG A 245 -28.00 -3.64 -15.24
CA ARG A 245 -27.59 -2.86 -14.08
C ARG A 245 -28.15 -3.51 -12.81
N GLY A 246 -27.28 -4.01 -11.95
CA GLY A 246 -27.59 -4.48 -10.60
C GLY A 246 -27.81 -3.33 -9.62
N ASN A 247 -27.91 -3.63 -8.32
CA ASN A 247 -28.25 -2.66 -7.28
C ASN A 247 -27.01 -2.16 -6.51
N GLY A 248 -26.17 -1.35 -7.17
CA GLY A 248 -25.02 -0.68 -6.56
C GLY A 248 -23.99 -1.62 -5.93
N ASN A 249 -23.63 -2.73 -6.59
CA ASN A 249 -22.67 -3.73 -6.09
C ASN A 249 -23.08 -4.43 -4.77
N ASN A 250 -24.36 -4.35 -4.36
CA ASN A 250 -24.83 -4.98 -3.12
C ASN A 250 -25.46 -6.37 -3.32
N SER A 251 -25.77 -6.73 -4.56
CA SER A 251 -26.57 -7.92 -4.87
C SER A 251 -25.96 -8.77 -5.97
N PRO A 252 -26.03 -10.11 -5.85
CA PRO A 252 -25.61 -11.02 -6.91
C PRO A 252 -26.59 -10.98 -8.09
N ALA A 253 -26.10 -11.30 -9.28
CA ALA A 253 -26.97 -11.54 -10.42
C ALA A 253 -27.81 -12.81 -10.21
N GLY A 254 -29.05 -12.81 -10.71
CA GLY A 254 -29.80 -14.05 -10.92
C GLY A 254 -29.24 -14.86 -12.08
N THR A 255 -29.95 -15.89 -12.54
CA THR A 255 -29.55 -16.65 -13.73
C THR A 255 -29.86 -15.85 -14.99
N ILE A 256 -28.83 -15.31 -15.64
CA ILE A 256 -28.94 -14.47 -16.83
C ILE A 256 -28.25 -15.15 -18.01
N VAL A 257 -29.02 -15.51 -19.03
CA VAL A 257 -28.53 -16.22 -20.22
C VAL A 257 -28.67 -15.33 -21.45
N LEU A 258 -27.57 -15.09 -22.16
CA LEU A 258 -27.57 -14.51 -23.50
C LEU A 258 -27.12 -15.59 -24.48
N GLN A 259 -28.00 -15.95 -25.42
CA GLN A 259 -27.73 -17.00 -26.39
C GLN A 259 -28.11 -16.54 -27.80
N ASP A 260 -27.21 -16.70 -28.77
CA ASP A 260 -27.48 -16.32 -30.17
C ASP A 260 -27.94 -14.85 -30.29
N VAL A 261 -27.23 -13.94 -29.60
CA VAL A 261 -27.54 -12.51 -29.55
C VAL A 261 -26.56 -11.74 -30.44
N THR A 262 -27.06 -10.94 -31.37
CA THR A 262 -26.23 -10.06 -32.22
C THR A 262 -26.55 -8.61 -31.92
N ILE A 263 -25.53 -7.80 -31.61
CA ILE A 263 -25.67 -6.35 -31.41
C ILE A 263 -24.72 -5.64 -32.39
N THR A 264 -25.29 -4.80 -33.25
CA THR A 264 -24.58 -4.02 -34.26
C THR A 264 -24.90 -2.54 -34.16
N GLY A 265 -24.26 -1.73 -35.00
CA GLY A 265 -24.60 -0.32 -35.18
C GLY A 265 -23.60 0.59 -34.48
N ASN A 266 -24.02 1.80 -34.16
CA ASN A 266 -23.15 2.84 -33.60
C ASN A 266 -23.77 3.37 -32.31
N PRO A 267 -23.64 2.64 -31.17
CA PRO A 267 -24.09 3.13 -29.88
C PRO A 267 -23.30 4.40 -29.54
N ASN A 268 -23.96 5.38 -28.90
CA ASN A 268 -23.21 6.50 -28.31
C ASN A 268 -22.48 6.08 -27.02
N LYS A 269 -22.86 4.94 -26.42
CA LYS A 269 -22.21 4.36 -25.24
C LYS A 269 -21.66 2.94 -25.46
N VAL A 270 -22.40 1.91 -25.10
CA VAL A 270 -21.94 0.50 -25.17
C VAL A 270 -22.88 -0.34 -26.01
N GLY A 271 -22.34 -1.31 -26.74
CA GLY A 271 -23.14 -2.43 -27.26
C GLY A 271 -23.80 -3.23 -26.12
N LEU A 272 -22.99 -3.80 -25.24
CA LEU A 272 -23.42 -4.56 -24.05
C LEU A 272 -22.76 -4.02 -22.78
N LEU A 273 -23.56 -3.60 -21.80
CA LEU A 273 -23.09 -3.16 -20.47
C LEU A 273 -23.60 -4.11 -19.38
N ILE A 274 -22.69 -4.63 -18.55
CA ILE A 274 -23.00 -5.39 -17.34
C ILE A 274 -22.40 -4.63 -16.16
N GLN A 275 -23.20 -4.15 -15.22
CA GLN A 275 -22.69 -3.31 -14.13
C GLN A 275 -23.43 -3.49 -12.82
N GLU A 276 -22.77 -3.08 -11.73
CA GLU A 276 -23.33 -2.94 -10.39
C GLU A 276 -23.78 -4.26 -9.73
N TYR A 277 -23.10 -5.37 -10.03
CA TYR A 277 -23.33 -6.68 -9.39
C TYR A 277 -22.20 -7.04 -8.43
N SER A 278 -22.56 -7.59 -7.26
CA SER A 278 -21.58 -8.11 -6.30
C SER A 278 -21.02 -9.49 -6.71
N ASP A 279 -21.75 -10.21 -7.54
CA ASP A 279 -21.38 -11.52 -8.10
C ASP A 279 -22.02 -11.67 -9.48
N THR A 280 -21.20 -11.99 -10.48
CA THR A 280 -21.58 -12.15 -11.88
C THR A 280 -21.65 -13.62 -12.30
N SER A 281 -21.47 -14.57 -11.39
CA SER A 281 -21.49 -16.02 -11.66
C SER A 281 -22.80 -16.54 -12.28
N GLY A 282 -23.89 -15.78 -12.12
CA GLY A 282 -25.18 -16.08 -12.74
C GLY A 282 -25.28 -15.78 -14.25
N PHE A 283 -24.31 -15.07 -14.83
CA PHE A 283 -24.27 -14.78 -16.26
C PHE A 283 -23.73 -15.95 -17.08
N SER A 284 -24.36 -16.23 -18.22
CA SER A 284 -23.88 -17.17 -19.23
C SER A 284 -24.09 -16.59 -20.62
N LEU A 285 -23.00 -16.43 -21.36
CA LEU A 285 -22.98 -15.89 -22.71
C LEU A 285 -22.57 -16.98 -23.71
N SER A 286 -23.39 -17.21 -24.73
CA SER A 286 -23.11 -18.18 -25.79
C SER A 286 -23.51 -17.63 -27.16
N ASN A 287 -22.57 -17.60 -28.10
CA ASN A 287 -22.76 -17.06 -29.44
C ASN A 287 -23.32 -15.62 -29.41
N VAL A 288 -22.73 -14.78 -28.57
CA VAL A 288 -23.02 -13.34 -28.53
C VAL A 288 -22.05 -12.63 -29.48
N ASP A 289 -22.56 -11.78 -30.36
CA ASP A 289 -21.79 -11.12 -31.41
C ASP A 289 -21.90 -9.59 -31.30
N LEU A 290 -20.80 -8.96 -30.88
CA LEU A 290 -20.59 -7.52 -30.78
C LEU A 290 -19.53 -7.05 -31.81
N SER A 291 -19.13 -7.90 -32.76
CA SER A 291 -18.02 -7.62 -33.68
C SER A 291 -18.31 -6.50 -34.70
N ASN A 292 -19.57 -6.07 -34.82
CA ASN A 292 -20.01 -5.01 -35.72
C ASN A 292 -20.59 -3.80 -34.96
N ILE A 293 -20.05 -3.54 -33.77
CA ILE A 293 -20.21 -2.27 -33.07
C ILE A 293 -19.18 -1.28 -33.61
N VAL A 294 -19.62 -0.17 -34.17
CA VAL A 294 -18.72 0.87 -34.70
C VAL A 294 -18.23 1.72 -33.54
N THR A 295 -17.05 1.40 -33.01
CA THR A 295 -16.38 2.18 -31.97
C THR A 295 -15.42 3.21 -32.59
N SER A 296 -15.17 4.31 -31.89
CA SER A 296 -13.99 5.13 -32.17
C SER A 296 -12.87 4.67 -31.22
N ILE A 297 -11.92 3.90 -31.74
CA ILE A 297 -10.80 3.31 -30.99
C ILE A 297 -10.08 4.40 -30.17
N GLY A 298 -9.90 4.16 -28.86
CA GLY A 298 -9.15 5.05 -27.95
C GLY A 298 -9.90 6.26 -27.40
N SER A 299 -11.22 6.34 -27.60
CA SER A 299 -12.09 7.34 -26.95
C SER A 299 -12.80 6.69 -25.77
N PHE A 300 -13.06 7.44 -24.70
CA PHE A 300 -13.75 6.95 -23.51
C PHE A 300 -15.19 6.43 -23.80
N TRP A 301 -15.70 6.71 -25.00
CA TRP A 301 -16.99 6.27 -25.55
C TRP A 301 -16.95 6.42 -27.08
N PRO A 302 -17.51 5.50 -27.90
CA PRO A 302 -18.24 4.26 -27.55
C PRO A 302 -17.40 2.96 -27.61
N THR A 303 -17.84 1.90 -26.90
CA THR A 303 -17.15 0.59 -26.72
C THR A 303 -18.08 -0.62 -26.96
N SER A 304 -17.53 -1.80 -27.28
CA SER A 304 -18.32 -3.03 -27.52
C SER A 304 -18.91 -3.64 -26.24
N LEU A 305 -18.06 -3.96 -25.26
CA LEU A 305 -18.43 -4.53 -23.97
C LEU A 305 -17.84 -3.71 -22.82
N ILE A 306 -18.67 -3.36 -21.83
CA ILE A 306 -18.21 -2.83 -20.54
C ILE A 306 -18.75 -3.73 -19.43
N VAL A 307 -17.88 -4.06 -18.47
CA VAL A 307 -18.21 -4.81 -17.27
C VAL A 307 -17.77 -4.02 -16.02
N VAL A 308 -18.65 -3.91 -15.03
CA VAL A 308 -18.41 -3.23 -13.74
C VAL A 308 -18.95 -4.13 -12.63
N HIS A 309 -18.08 -4.92 -11.98
CA HIS A 309 -18.50 -5.77 -10.87
C HIS A 309 -17.39 -5.94 -9.83
N SER A 310 -17.79 -6.22 -8.59
CA SER A 310 -16.87 -6.42 -7.46
C SER A 310 -16.70 -7.90 -7.06
N GLY A 311 -17.27 -8.82 -7.85
CA GLY A 311 -17.23 -10.25 -7.58
C GLY A 311 -15.83 -10.85 -7.69
N THR A 312 -15.48 -11.74 -6.76
CA THR A 312 -14.16 -12.40 -6.70
C THR A 312 -13.95 -13.44 -7.80
N THR A 313 -15.03 -13.95 -8.38
CA THR A 313 -14.98 -14.90 -9.50
C THR A 313 -15.03 -14.11 -10.81
N PRO A 314 -14.07 -14.29 -11.73
CA PRO A 314 -14.13 -13.62 -13.02
C PRO A 314 -15.39 -13.97 -13.80
N LEU A 315 -16.03 -12.97 -14.44
CA LEU A 315 -17.15 -13.20 -15.34
C LEU A 315 -16.67 -13.98 -16.58
N ASP A 316 -17.21 -15.17 -16.81
CA ASP A 316 -16.98 -15.92 -18.05
C ASP A 316 -17.88 -15.38 -19.17
N ILE A 317 -17.27 -14.78 -20.19
CA ILE A 317 -17.98 -14.23 -21.35
C ILE A 317 -18.13 -15.24 -22.49
N GLY A 318 -17.68 -16.49 -22.31
CA GLY A 318 -17.84 -17.57 -23.27
C GLY A 318 -17.23 -17.24 -24.64
N ASN A 319 -17.90 -17.69 -25.71
CA ASN A 319 -17.45 -17.50 -27.09
C ASN A 319 -17.90 -16.16 -27.71
N LEU A 320 -17.91 -15.09 -26.91
CA LEU A 320 -18.24 -13.73 -27.33
C LEU A 320 -17.35 -13.28 -28.51
N LYS A 321 -17.94 -12.65 -29.52
CA LYS A 321 -17.19 -11.87 -30.51
C LYS A 321 -17.25 -10.39 -30.15
N THR A 322 -16.12 -9.70 -30.06
CA THR A 322 -16.08 -8.29 -29.63
C THR A 322 -14.96 -7.53 -30.32
N GLN A 323 -15.08 -6.20 -30.45
CA GLN A 323 -13.97 -5.34 -30.88
C GLN A 323 -13.16 -4.78 -29.72
N GLU A 324 -13.73 -4.68 -28.53
CA GLU A 324 -13.10 -4.02 -27.37
C GLU A 324 -13.74 -4.55 -26.08
N ILE A 325 -12.97 -4.65 -25.00
CA ILE A 325 -13.47 -4.99 -23.66
C ILE A 325 -12.99 -3.93 -22.68
N TRP A 326 -13.91 -3.42 -21.87
CA TRP A 326 -13.58 -2.55 -20.75
C TRP A 326 -14.00 -3.18 -19.44
N ASN A 327 -13.02 -3.52 -18.61
CA ASN A 327 -13.27 -3.94 -17.24
C ASN A 327 -13.04 -2.75 -16.30
N ASN A 328 -14.10 -2.23 -15.71
CA ASN A 328 -14.10 -0.95 -15.02
C ASN A 328 -14.43 -1.07 -13.51
N ASP A 329 -14.03 -2.19 -12.90
CA ASP A 329 -14.08 -2.45 -11.45
C ASP A 329 -13.12 -3.61 -11.12
N ILE A 330 -12.99 -4.00 -9.84
CA ILE A 330 -12.01 -4.98 -9.34
C ILE A 330 -12.25 -6.44 -9.77
N GLY A 331 -13.48 -6.79 -10.15
CA GLY A 331 -13.83 -8.14 -10.61
C GLY A 331 -13.23 -8.46 -11.96
N GLY A 332 -12.70 -9.68 -12.15
CA GLY A 332 -12.04 -10.07 -13.40
C GLY A 332 -12.98 -10.53 -14.52
N ILE A 333 -12.45 -10.74 -15.73
CA ILE A 333 -13.17 -11.34 -16.85
C ILE A 333 -12.38 -12.52 -17.41
N ASN A 334 -13.03 -13.68 -17.56
CA ASN A 334 -12.51 -14.79 -18.33
C ASN A 334 -13.01 -14.70 -19.77
N ALA A 335 -12.08 -14.41 -20.69
CA ALA A 335 -12.28 -14.24 -22.12
C ALA A 335 -11.58 -15.34 -22.95
N GLU A 336 -11.23 -16.49 -22.35
CA GLU A 336 -10.44 -17.54 -23.01
C GLU A 336 -11.09 -18.15 -24.26
N GLN A 337 -12.41 -18.04 -24.38
CA GLN A 337 -13.16 -18.53 -25.54
C GLN A 337 -13.59 -17.39 -26.49
N ALA A 338 -13.33 -16.13 -26.14
CA ALA A 338 -13.76 -14.98 -26.90
C ALA A 338 -12.94 -14.81 -28.20
N GLN A 339 -13.50 -14.08 -29.16
CA GLN A 339 -12.85 -13.70 -30.41
C GLN A 339 -12.84 -12.19 -30.57
N PHE A 340 -11.66 -11.64 -30.88
CA PHE A 340 -11.46 -10.20 -31.02
C PHE A 340 -11.45 -9.80 -32.50
N PHE A 341 -12.03 -8.65 -32.83
CA PHE A 341 -12.17 -8.15 -34.19
C PHE A 341 -11.69 -6.71 -34.30
N ASP A 342 -11.09 -6.34 -35.43
CA ASP A 342 -10.77 -4.94 -35.73
C ASP A 342 -12.00 -4.17 -36.23
N SER A 343 -11.84 -2.86 -36.43
CA SER A 343 -12.89 -1.98 -36.96
C SER A 343 -13.35 -2.34 -38.39
N SER A 344 -12.62 -3.21 -39.09
CA SER A 344 -13.00 -3.76 -40.40
C SER A 344 -13.66 -5.14 -40.28
N ILE A 345 -14.01 -5.56 -39.05
CA ILE A 345 -14.64 -6.86 -38.73
C ILE A 345 -13.74 -8.03 -39.16
N THR A 346 -12.43 -7.85 -39.06
CA THR A 346 -11.44 -8.91 -39.30
C THR A 346 -10.96 -9.47 -37.96
N PRO A 347 -10.91 -10.81 -37.79
CA PRO A 347 -10.38 -11.41 -36.57
C PRO A 347 -8.95 -10.98 -36.28
N ILE A 348 -8.71 -10.49 -35.06
CA ILE A 348 -7.38 -10.17 -34.53
C ILE A 348 -6.80 -11.45 -33.93
N THR A 349 -5.56 -11.77 -34.31
CA THR A 349 -4.84 -12.96 -33.80
C THR A 349 -3.56 -12.60 -33.06
N ASP A 350 -3.12 -11.35 -33.14
CA ASP A 350 -1.97 -10.84 -32.42
C ASP A 350 -2.39 -10.42 -31.00
N ASN A 351 -1.84 -11.09 -29.99
CA ASN A 351 -2.25 -10.89 -28.60
C ASN A 351 -1.83 -9.52 -28.04
N PHE A 352 -0.80 -8.88 -28.58
CA PHE A 352 -0.42 -7.51 -28.19
C PHE A 352 -1.41 -6.49 -28.75
N THR A 353 -1.88 -6.70 -29.98
CA THR A 353 -2.98 -5.90 -30.54
C THR A 353 -4.27 -6.09 -29.73
N ILE A 354 -4.52 -7.29 -29.19
CA ILE A 354 -5.67 -7.55 -28.31
C ILE A 354 -5.51 -6.82 -26.96
N GLU A 355 -4.33 -6.86 -26.34
CA GLU A 355 -4.04 -6.10 -25.11
C GLU A 355 -4.37 -4.60 -25.28
N ASP A 356 -4.00 -3.99 -26.42
CA ASP A 356 -4.27 -2.56 -26.66
C ASP A 356 -5.76 -2.18 -26.84
N ILE A 357 -6.66 -3.17 -26.96
CA ILE A 357 -8.12 -2.97 -27.05
C ILE A 357 -8.87 -3.58 -25.85
N VAL A 358 -8.13 -4.00 -24.83
CA VAL A 358 -8.67 -4.51 -23.58
C VAL A 358 -8.18 -3.62 -22.47
N VAL A 359 -9.11 -2.93 -21.81
CA VAL A 359 -8.77 -2.12 -20.64
C VAL A 359 -9.06 -2.91 -19.38
N HIS A 360 -8.04 -3.12 -18.57
CA HIS A 360 -8.06 -3.97 -17.39
C HIS A 360 -6.96 -3.59 -16.39
N THR A 361 -6.64 -4.48 -15.45
CA THR A 361 -5.64 -4.26 -14.38
C THR A 361 -4.27 -3.73 -14.85
N LEU A 362 -3.85 -4.03 -16.09
CA LEU A 362 -2.59 -3.53 -16.63
C LEU A 362 -2.61 -2.05 -16.99
N ASP A 363 -3.79 -1.46 -17.20
CA ASP A 363 -3.95 -0.04 -17.44
C ASP A 363 -4.07 0.75 -16.12
N ALA A 364 -4.73 0.17 -15.11
CA ALA A 364 -4.93 0.79 -13.79
C ALA A 364 -5.12 -0.25 -12.66
N ASP A 365 -4.50 0.00 -11.49
CA ASP A 365 -4.44 -0.98 -10.37
C ASP A 365 -5.81 -1.22 -9.72
N SER A 366 -6.74 -0.28 -9.90
CA SER A 366 -8.11 -0.38 -9.39
C SER A 366 -9.02 -1.29 -10.24
N LEU A 367 -8.50 -1.89 -11.31
CA LEU A 367 -9.26 -2.72 -12.25
C LEU A 367 -8.92 -4.20 -12.12
N GLY A 368 -9.89 -5.07 -12.39
CA GLY A 368 -9.70 -6.52 -12.40
C GLY A 368 -9.02 -7.03 -13.67
N LEU A 369 -8.43 -8.23 -13.59
CA LEU A 369 -7.74 -8.86 -14.71
C LEU A 369 -8.72 -9.42 -15.76
N VAL A 370 -8.47 -9.10 -17.03
CA VAL A 370 -9.10 -9.77 -18.19
C VAL A 370 -8.11 -10.74 -18.81
N ARG A 371 -8.47 -12.02 -18.97
CA ARG A 371 -7.59 -13.07 -19.52
C ARG A 371 -8.23 -13.76 -20.72
N TRP A 372 -7.57 -13.73 -21.88
CA TRP A 372 -8.03 -14.40 -23.11
C TRP A 372 -7.10 -15.53 -23.60
N VAL A 373 -5.87 -15.60 -23.08
CA VAL A 373 -5.01 -16.78 -23.25
C VAL A 373 -4.76 -17.38 -21.87
N PRO A 374 -5.06 -18.68 -21.67
CA PRO A 374 -4.84 -19.33 -20.38
C PRO A 374 -3.39 -19.18 -19.92
N ASN A 375 -3.20 -18.85 -18.65
CA ASN A 375 -1.89 -18.65 -18.02
C ASN A 375 -0.97 -17.65 -18.75
N ASN A 376 -1.51 -16.67 -19.47
CA ASN A 376 -0.71 -15.67 -20.16
C ASN A 376 -1.29 -14.28 -19.91
N VAL A 377 -0.38 -13.32 -19.74
CA VAL A 377 -0.64 -11.88 -19.70
C VAL A 377 0.26 -11.22 -20.75
N TYR A 378 -0.23 -10.17 -21.40
CA TYR A 378 0.48 -9.45 -22.46
C TYR A 378 0.66 -8.01 -21.99
N VAL A 379 1.84 -7.43 -22.19
CA VAL A 379 2.13 -6.05 -21.79
C VAL A 379 2.59 -5.30 -23.04
N THR A 380 2.02 -4.14 -23.32
CA THR A 380 2.39 -3.24 -24.42
C THR A 380 2.92 -1.91 -23.88
N PRO A 381 3.40 -0.98 -24.74
CA PRO A 381 3.74 0.37 -24.31
C PRO A 381 2.55 1.18 -23.78
N ASN A 382 1.31 0.75 -24.03
CA ASN A 382 0.10 1.39 -23.51
C ASN A 382 -0.28 0.83 -22.14
N SER A 383 0.13 -0.39 -21.80
CA SER A 383 0.04 -0.91 -20.44
C SER A 383 0.85 -0.03 -19.48
N GLY A 384 0.36 0.18 -18.26
CA GLY A 384 0.95 1.12 -17.31
C GLY A 384 2.41 0.80 -16.91
N SER A 385 2.78 -0.49 -16.84
CA SER A 385 4.18 -0.95 -16.71
C SER A 385 4.30 -2.48 -16.91
N VAL A 386 5.52 -2.99 -17.10
CA VAL A 386 5.78 -4.44 -17.01
C VAL A 386 5.55 -4.95 -15.59
N GLN A 387 5.77 -4.12 -14.57
CA GLN A 387 5.57 -4.53 -13.18
C GLN A 387 4.10 -4.86 -12.89
N ARG A 388 3.15 -4.09 -13.43
CA ARG A 388 1.71 -4.43 -13.37
C ARG A 388 1.43 -5.82 -13.94
N GLY A 389 2.09 -6.15 -15.06
CA GLY A 389 2.03 -7.49 -15.66
C GLY A 389 2.54 -8.58 -14.73
N ILE A 390 3.57 -8.29 -13.93
CA ILE A 390 4.17 -9.21 -12.96
C ILE A 390 3.30 -9.34 -11.70
N ASP A 391 2.67 -8.27 -11.23
CA ASP A 391 1.92 -8.25 -9.97
C ASP A 391 0.62 -9.06 -10.05
N VAL A 392 0.07 -9.24 -11.26
CA VAL A 392 -1.24 -9.88 -11.48
C VAL A 392 -1.16 -11.35 -11.90
N VAL A 393 0.05 -11.86 -12.18
CA VAL A 393 0.26 -13.23 -12.66
C VAL A 393 0.51 -14.22 -11.53
N GLN A 394 0.03 -15.45 -11.71
CA GLN A 394 0.33 -16.57 -10.80
C GLN A 394 1.63 -17.30 -11.20
N ALA A 395 2.14 -18.19 -10.34
CA ALA A 395 3.40 -18.92 -10.59
C ALA A 395 3.47 -19.70 -11.92
N VAL A 396 2.30 -20.08 -12.46
CA VAL A 396 2.16 -20.85 -13.70
C VAL A 396 1.97 -19.97 -14.93
N ASP A 397 1.80 -18.66 -14.74
CA ASP A 397 1.48 -17.71 -15.78
C ASP A 397 2.77 -17.20 -16.48
N THR A 398 2.62 -16.75 -17.72
CA THR A 398 3.68 -16.14 -18.53
C THR A 398 3.35 -14.68 -18.81
N VAL A 399 4.29 -13.77 -18.51
CA VAL A 399 4.21 -12.35 -18.90
C VAL A 399 4.89 -12.16 -20.25
N ASN A 400 4.12 -11.83 -21.27
CA ASN A 400 4.58 -11.58 -22.63
C ASN A 400 4.79 -10.07 -22.82
N VAL A 401 6.00 -9.64 -23.17
CA VAL A 401 6.35 -8.22 -23.27
C VAL A 401 6.46 -7.79 -24.73
N GLY A 402 5.63 -6.84 -25.14
CA GLY A 402 5.53 -6.34 -26.49
C GLY A 402 6.73 -5.47 -26.89
N PRO A 403 7.05 -5.37 -28.19
CA PRO A 403 8.07 -4.45 -28.67
C PRO A 403 7.67 -3.00 -28.40
N GLY A 404 8.66 -2.12 -28.21
CA GLY A 404 8.40 -0.69 -28.00
C GLY A 404 8.39 -0.25 -26.54
N ILE A 405 8.40 -1.18 -25.58
CA ILE A 405 8.42 -0.86 -24.15
C ILE A 405 9.82 -0.35 -23.78
N THR A 406 9.91 0.93 -23.44
CA THR A 406 11.09 1.56 -22.87
C THR A 406 11.17 1.22 -21.39
N ALA A 407 12.17 0.42 -20.99
CA ALA A 407 12.46 0.07 -19.60
C ALA A 407 13.00 1.25 -18.76
N ILE A 408 12.61 2.49 -19.07
CA ILE A 408 12.99 3.70 -18.34
C ILE A 408 12.12 3.81 -17.06
N ASN A 409 10.91 3.24 -17.10
CA ASN A 409 9.98 3.16 -15.95
C ASN A 409 9.69 1.71 -15.51
N ASN A 410 10.38 0.71 -16.07
CA ASN A 410 10.29 -0.65 -15.52
C ASN A 410 11.18 -0.69 -14.28
N TYR A 411 10.53 -0.71 -13.13
CA TYR A 411 11.14 -0.76 -11.81
C TYR A 411 11.81 -2.13 -11.58
N TRP A 412 12.93 -2.41 -12.26
CA TRP A 412 13.78 -3.57 -11.95
C TRP A 412 14.69 -3.34 -10.73
N ARG A 413 14.38 -2.34 -9.88
CA ARG A 413 15.16 -1.89 -8.71
C ARG A 413 16.69 -1.94 -8.87
N HIS A 414 17.23 -1.68 -10.07
CA HIS A 414 18.68 -1.56 -10.28
C HIS A 414 19.01 -0.81 -11.59
N ALA A 415 20.06 0.02 -11.57
CA ALA A 415 20.56 0.80 -12.71
C ALA A 415 21.14 -0.04 -13.86
N THR A 416 21.22 -1.36 -13.67
CA THR A 416 21.54 -2.34 -14.71
C THR A 416 20.58 -3.52 -14.54
N GLY A 417 19.47 -3.52 -15.27
CA GLY A 417 18.60 -4.70 -15.38
C GLY A 417 19.34 -5.93 -15.95
N PRO A 418 18.70 -7.10 -16.04
CA PRO A 418 19.36 -8.32 -16.50
C PRO A 418 19.98 -8.14 -17.90
N THR A 419 21.24 -8.52 -18.03
CA THR A 419 21.98 -8.41 -19.29
C THR A 419 21.58 -9.54 -20.24
N HIS A 420 21.09 -9.16 -21.43
CA HIS A 420 20.94 -10.04 -22.58
C HIS A 420 22.21 -9.95 -23.44
N ILE A 421 22.47 -10.93 -24.32
CA ILE A 421 23.59 -10.84 -25.28
C ILE A 421 23.48 -9.60 -26.18
N ASP A 422 22.25 -9.09 -26.35
CA ASP A 422 21.95 -7.87 -27.11
C ASP A 422 21.89 -6.60 -26.22
N ASN A 423 22.02 -6.72 -24.89
CA ASN A 423 22.13 -5.60 -23.95
C ASN A 423 23.21 -5.84 -22.88
N PRO A 424 24.49 -5.79 -23.25
CA PRO A 424 25.60 -6.03 -22.33
C PRO A 424 25.87 -4.86 -21.35
N GLY A 425 25.18 -3.72 -21.47
CA GLY A 425 25.50 -2.47 -20.76
C GLY A 425 24.44 -1.95 -19.78
N GLY A 426 23.24 -2.55 -19.72
CA GLY A 426 22.22 -2.19 -18.73
C GLY A 426 21.62 -0.79 -18.84
N LEU A 427 21.97 0.00 -19.86
CA LEU A 427 21.32 1.27 -20.18
C LEU A 427 20.22 1.03 -21.20
N GLY A 428 19.00 1.43 -20.84
CA GLY A 428 17.74 1.06 -21.48
C GLY A 428 17.76 1.01 -23.01
N ILE A 429 17.42 -0.15 -23.55
CA ILE A 429 16.89 -0.30 -24.91
C ILE A 429 15.50 -0.94 -24.84
N THR A 430 14.70 -0.61 -25.85
CA THR A 430 13.40 -1.22 -26.15
C THR A 430 13.49 -2.75 -26.07
N ILE A 431 12.74 -3.36 -25.15
CA ILE A 431 12.60 -4.83 -25.10
C ILE A 431 11.57 -5.23 -26.16
N GLY A 432 11.82 -6.31 -26.89
CA GLY A 432 10.83 -6.95 -27.75
C GLY A 432 11.04 -8.46 -27.73
N GLY A 433 10.00 -9.22 -27.40
CA GLY A 433 9.99 -10.68 -27.44
C GLY A 433 9.40 -11.34 -26.18
N THR A 434 9.18 -12.66 -26.25
CA THR A 434 8.76 -13.47 -25.10
C THR A 434 9.88 -13.51 -24.07
N VAL A 435 9.69 -12.82 -22.94
CA VAL A 435 10.49 -13.03 -21.75
C VAL A 435 9.86 -14.20 -21.00
N SER A 436 10.45 -15.40 -21.09
CA SER A 436 10.09 -16.46 -20.14
C SER A 436 10.57 -16.03 -18.76
N PHE A 437 9.66 -15.44 -18.00
CA PHE A 437 9.84 -15.24 -16.58
C PHE A 437 9.75 -16.61 -15.92
N ASN A 438 10.90 -17.18 -15.57
CA ASN A 438 10.93 -18.15 -14.47
C ASN A 438 11.03 -17.28 -13.21
N PRO A 439 9.95 -17.07 -12.45
CA PRO A 439 10.00 -16.22 -11.28
C PRO A 439 11.19 -16.66 -10.43
N TRP A 440 12.13 -15.74 -10.22
CA TRP A 440 13.20 -15.96 -9.25
C TRP A 440 12.64 -16.09 -7.82
N TYR A 441 11.33 -15.88 -7.61
CA TYR A 441 10.68 -16.01 -6.32
C TYR A 441 9.23 -16.46 -6.45
N LEU A 442 8.99 -17.77 -6.36
CA LEU A 442 7.87 -18.35 -5.60
C LEU A 442 8.31 -19.74 -5.16
N ASN A 443 9.14 -19.81 -4.12
CA ASN A 443 9.24 -21.02 -3.34
C ASN A 443 8.28 -20.87 -2.15
N SER A 444 7.17 -21.59 -2.20
CA SER A 444 6.15 -21.70 -1.14
C SER A 444 6.66 -22.29 0.19
N ALA A 445 7.98 -22.39 0.37
CA ALA A 445 8.64 -22.92 1.56
C ALA A 445 9.72 -21.99 2.17
N ARG A 446 9.79 -20.69 1.76
CA ARG A 446 10.71 -19.71 2.35
C ARG A 446 10.00 -18.42 2.77
N THR A 447 10.45 -17.91 3.91
CA THR A 447 10.00 -16.70 4.59
C THR A 447 10.25 -15.45 3.74
N ASN A 448 9.29 -14.53 3.66
CA ASN A 448 9.44 -13.26 2.94
C ASN A 448 10.39 -12.34 3.74
N LEU A 449 11.36 -11.71 3.07
CA LEU A 449 12.29 -10.77 3.71
C LEU A 449 11.98 -9.35 3.27
N SER A 450 11.67 -8.48 4.23
CA SER A 450 11.34 -7.06 4.03
C SER A 450 12.59 -6.18 3.89
N SER A 451 13.60 -6.60 3.13
CA SER A 451 14.94 -5.99 3.19
C SER A 451 15.57 -5.87 1.79
N ASP A 452 16.34 -4.81 1.54
CA ASP A 452 16.88 -4.51 0.20
C ASP A 452 17.98 -5.52 -0.19
N GLN A 453 17.81 -6.17 -1.34
CA GLN A 453 18.77 -7.13 -1.87
C GLN A 453 19.78 -6.45 -2.81
N SER A 454 21.07 -6.78 -2.67
CA SER A 454 22.14 -6.33 -3.55
C SER A 454 23.11 -7.48 -3.83
N GLY A 455 23.00 -8.12 -4.99
CA GLY A 455 23.82 -9.29 -5.32
C GLY A 455 23.54 -10.47 -4.38
N ASN A 456 24.59 -11.02 -3.76
CA ASN A 456 24.48 -12.09 -2.76
C ASN A 456 24.26 -11.57 -1.33
N LYS A 457 23.93 -10.28 -1.17
CA LYS A 457 23.82 -9.58 0.11
C LYS A 457 22.41 -9.08 0.37
N ILE A 458 22.04 -9.03 1.64
CA ILE A 458 20.88 -8.30 2.14
C ILE A 458 21.35 -7.11 2.99
N LYS A 459 20.69 -5.97 2.76
CA LYS A 459 20.75 -4.78 3.62
C LYS A 459 19.42 -4.60 4.34
N PRO A 460 19.41 -4.18 5.62
CA PRO A 460 18.16 -3.93 6.35
C PRO A 460 17.33 -2.83 5.66
N GLN A 461 16.00 -2.96 5.70
CA GLN A 461 15.12 -1.79 5.53
C GLN A 461 14.94 -1.17 6.91
N GLY A 462 15.37 0.08 7.07
CA GLY A 462 15.53 0.70 8.39
C GLY A 462 16.59 -0.05 9.22
N ASN A 463 16.25 -0.38 10.48
CA ASN A 463 17.13 -1.05 11.44
C ASN A 463 16.81 -2.55 11.60
N THR A 464 16.16 -3.21 10.63
CA THR A 464 15.80 -4.63 10.80
C THR A 464 15.86 -5.42 9.50
N VAL A 465 16.39 -6.65 9.57
CA VAL A 465 16.18 -7.70 8.57
C VAL A 465 15.15 -8.66 9.16
N LYS A 466 13.90 -8.51 8.72
CA LYS A 466 12.76 -9.24 9.28
C LYS A 466 12.40 -10.44 8.41
N PHE A 467 12.39 -11.61 9.02
CA PHE A 467 11.90 -12.84 8.41
C PHE A 467 10.38 -12.95 8.66
N ASP A 468 9.55 -12.52 7.70
CA ASP A 468 8.09 -12.51 7.84
C ASP A 468 7.40 -13.84 7.47
N SER A 469 6.48 -14.28 8.32
CA SER A 469 5.72 -15.53 8.19
C SER A 469 4.39 -15.36 7.46
N ASP A 470 4.28 -14.43 6.51
CA ASP A 470 3.02 -13.94 5.92
C ASP A 470 2.12 -14.97 5.21
N ASP A 471 2.47 -16.25 5.24
CA ASP A 471 1.54 -17.31 4.90
C ASP A 471 0.77 -17.77 6.16
N ALA A 472 -0.44 -17.23 6.34
CA ALA A 472 -1.44 -17.77 7.25
C ALA A 472 -1.83 -19.25 6.93
N ASN A 473 -1.24 -19.88 5.90
CA ASN A 473 -1.45 -21.28 5.52
C ASN A 473 -0.20 -22.12 5.14
N SER A 474 1.05 -21.68 5.34
CA SER A 474 2.27 -22.50 5.05
C SER A 474 3.22 -22.81 6.24
N GLY A 475 2.86 -22.38 7.46
CA GLY A 475 2.97 -23.18 8.69
C GLY A 475 4.19 -24.08 8.95
N THR A 476 5.45 -23.61 8.83
CA THR A 476 6.61 -24.32 9.42
C THR A 476 7.36 -23.47 10.46
N LYS A 477 6.83 -23.46 11.70
CA LYS A 477 7.55 -22.94 12.87
C LYS A 477 8.91 -23.62 13.05
N GLY A 478 9.88 -22.88 13.57
CA GLY A 478 11.24 -23.33 13.81
C GLY A 478 12.19 -23.18 12.61
N LYS A 479 11.87 -22.31 11.63
CA LYS A 479 12.63 -22.16 10.38
C LYS A 479 12.65 -20.71 9.87
N ALA A 480 13.86 -20.19 9.57
CA ALA A 480 14.11 -18.92 8.90
C ALA A 480 15.08 -19.16 7.73
N SER A 481 14.69 -18.82 6.50
CA SER A 481 15.51 -19.08 5.30
C SER A 481 15.81 -17.81 4.55
N LEU A 482 17.08 -17.62 4.18
CA LEU A 482 17.48 -16.58 3.27
C LEU A 482 16.95 -16.84 1.84
N PRO A 483 16.80 -15.77 1.04
CA PRO A 483 16.31 -15.83 -0.32
C PRO A 483 17.37 -16.51 -1.21
N PRO A 484 17.01 -17.30 -2.24
CA PRO A 484 17.96 -17.93 -3.14
C PRO A 484 19.10 -17.01 -3.62
N GLY A 485 20.35 -17.48 -3.50
CA GLY A 485 21.56 -16.76 -3.88
C GLY A 485 22.10 -15.78 -2.84
N ILE A 486 21.40 -15.55 -1.74
CA ILE A 486 21.88 -14.70 -0.64
C ILE A 486 22.69 -15.53 0.36
N GLU A 487 23.91 -15.09 0.62
CA GLU A 487 24.84 -15.71 1.56
C GLU A 487 25.30 -14.73 2.63
N GLU A 488 25.07 -13.42 2.46
CA GLU A 488 25.59 -12.37 3.34
C GLU A 488 24.49 -11.42 3.83
N ILE A 489 24.51 -11.10 5.12
CA ILE A 489 23.66 -10.10 5.78
C ILE A 489 24.58 -8.99 6.30
N GLU A 490 24.45 -7.79 5.75
CA GLU A 490 25.30 -6.65 6.06
C GLU A 490 24.46 -5.56 6.76
N LEU A 491 24.76 -5.29 8.02
CA LEU A 491 23.92 -4.52 8.95
C LEU A 491 24.67 -3.30 9.52
N GLY A 492 23.94 -2.31 10.05
CA GLY A 492 24.48 -1.24 10.90
C GLY A 492 24.57 -1.64 12.37
N ASN A 493 25.11 -0.78 13.23
CA ASN A 493 25.24 -1.03 14.68
C ASN A 493 23.90 -1.25 15.39
N ASP A 494 22.89 -0.47 15.00
CA ASP A 494 21.55 -0.49 15.61
C ASP A 494 20.60 -1.45 14.90
N ALA A 495 21.06 -2.08 13.82
CA ALA A 495 20.25 -2.99 13.05
C ALA A 495 20.24 -4.40 13.69
N VAL A 496 19.10 -5.09 13.59
CA VAL A 496 18.94 -6.45 14.10
C VAL A 496 18.42 -7.40 13.03
N ILE A 497 18.75 -8.68 13.16
CA ILE A 497 18.08 -9.76 12.46
C ILE A 497 16.90 -10.19 13.33
N ASP A 498 15.68 -10.09 12.81
CA ASP A 498 14.45 -10.46 13.50
C ASP A 498 13.91 -11.79 12.95
N VAL A 499 13.94 -12.82 13.81
CA VAL A 499 13.40 -14.16 13.55
C VAL A 499 12.24 -14.50 14.49
N VAL A 500 11.61 -13.50 15.12
CA VAL A 500 10.52 -13.68 16.11
C VAL A 500 9.40 -14.55 15.55
N ALA A 501 8.97 -14.27 14.31
CA ALA A 501 7.88 -15.00 13.66
C ALA A 501 8.22 -16.47 13.35
N ASN A 502 9.52 -16.83 13.34
CA ASN A 502 10.00 -18.15 12.94
C ASN A 502 10.37 -19.05 14.11
N ILE A 503 10.47 -18.52 15.33
CA ILE A 503 10.90 -19.29 16.50
C ILE A 503 9.82 -20.29 16.90
N ASP A 504 10.26 -21.52 17.19
CA ASP A 504 9.46 -22.49 17.92
C ASP A 504 9.83 -22.50 19.40
N THR A 505 8.84 -22.71 20.27
CA THR A 505 9.01 -22.81 21.71
C THR A 505 8.69 -24.22 22.16
N ALA A 506 9.59 -24.82 22.94
CA ALA A 506 9.48 -26.21 23.38
C ALA A 506 8.20 -26.48 24.17
N ILE A 507 7.49 -27.54 23.79
CA ILE A 507 6.34 -28.05 24.52
C ILE A 507 6.71 -29.42 25.10
N GLY A 508 6.95 -29.44 26.41
CA GLY A 508 7.45 -30.63 27.09
C GLY A 508 8.86 -31.00 26.65
N ASN A 509 9.03 -32.17 26.02
CA ASN A 509 10.32 -32.67 25.53
C ASN A 509 10.51 -32.47 24.02
N ASN A 510 9.60 -31.76 23.35
CA ASN A 510 9.57 -31.62 21.89
C ASN A 510 9.75 -30.16 21.49
N ILE A 511 10.45 -29.93 20.38
CA ILE A 511 10.63 -28.62 19.76
C ILE A 511 10.69 -28.77 18.22
N GLN A 512 10.15 -27.84 17.45
CA GLN A 512 10.26 -27.84 15.99
C GLN A 512 11.57 -27.19 15.55
N VAL A 513 12.26 -27.85 14.60
CA VAL A 513 13.46 -27.34 13.95
C VAL A 513 13.33 -27.61 12.45
N GLY A 514 13.27 -26.56 11.64
CA GLY A 514 13.05 -26.69 10.21
C GLY A 514 11.71 -27.35 9.85
N GLY A 515 10.67 -27.17 10.69
CA GLY A 515 9.39 -27.88 10.55
C GLY A 515 9.38 -29.35 10.98
N ILE A 516 10.48 -29.86 11.55
CA ILE A 516 10.61 -31.24 12.01
C ILE A 516 10.68 -31.27 13.53
N THR A 517 9.84 -32.09 14.15
CA THR A 517 9.87 -32.27 15.61
C THR A 517 11.14 -32.98 16.05
N LYS A 518 11.88 -32.36 16.96
CA LYS A 518 13.09 -32.87 17.62
C LYS A 518 12.81 -33.09 19.10
N VAL A 519 13.49 -34.09 19.68
CA VAL A 519 13.37 -34.45 21.10
C VAL A 519 14.52 -33.80 21.87
N LEU A 520 14.24 -32.97 22.88
CA LEU A 520 15.28 -32.26 23.63
C LEU A 520 16.18 -33.20 24.43
N SER A 521 15.63 -34.27 25.03
CA SER A 521 16.42 -35.21 25.84
C SER A 521 17.39 -36.09 25.04
N SER A 522 17.28 -36.07 23.70
CA SER A 522 18.16 -36.78 22.78
C SER A 522 18.12 -36.06 21.44
N PHE A 523 18.72 -34.87 21.41
CA PHE A 523 18.61 -33.97 20.28
C PHE A 523 19.29 -34.56 19.03
N THR A 524 18.73 -34.29 17.86
CA THR A 524 19.22 -34.84 16.58
C THR A 524 19.19 -33.76 15.50
N SER A 525 20.10 -32.80 15.63
CA SER A 525 20.36 -31.74 14.65
C SER A 525 21.84 -31.33 14.74
N GLY A 526 22.42 -30.95 13.60
CA GLY A 526 23.84 -30.61 13.51
C GLY A 526 24.76 -31.68 14.10
N THR A 527 25.74 -31.23 14.88
CA THR A 527 26.71 -32.07 15.58
C THR A 527 26.19 -32.60 16.93
N LEU A 528 25.02 -32.16 17.38
CA LEU A 528 24.48 -32.44 18.73
C LEU A 528 23.73 -33.78 18.85
N THR A 529 24.02 -34.73 17.98
CA THR A 529 23.33 -36.03 17.98
C THR A 529 23.51 -36.75 19.33
N GLY A 530 22.41 -36.95 20.05
CA GLY A 530 22.38 -37.64 21.36
C GLY A 530 22.65 -36.74 22.56
N VAL A 531 22.79 -35.42 22.39
CA VAL A 531 22.94 -34.46 23.49
C VAL A 531 21.57 -34.23 24.16
N ASP A 532 21.54 -34.28 25.49
CA ASP A 532 20.35 -33.96 26.30
C ASP A 532 20.27 -32.45 26.56
N LEU A 533 19.42 -31.74 25.83
CA LEU A 533 19.16 -30.30 25.97
C LEU A 533 18.10 -29.95 27.02
N THR A 534 17.52 -30.95 27.71
CA THR A 534 16.64 -30.70 28.88
C THR A 534 17.43 -30.32 30.14
N THR A 535 18.75 -30.54 30.10
CA THR A 535 19.68 -30.14 31.16
C THR A 535 20.34 -28.80 30.82
N THR A 536 20.50 -27.96 31.84
CA THR A 536 21.17 -26.67 31.74
C THR A 536 22.60 -26.83 31.19
N LYS A 537 22.93 -26.01 30.19
CA LYS A 537 24.28 -25.84 29.63
C LYS A 537 24.93 -24.63 30.28
N THR A 538 26.24 -24.67 30.46
CA THR A 538 26.97 -23.57 31.10
C THR A 538 27.95 -22.97 30.10
N VAL A 539 27.87 -21.67 29.90
CA VAL A 539 28.82 -20.86 29.12
C VAL A 539 29.37 -19.81 30.07
N GLY A 540 30.63 -19.99 30.47
CA GLY A 540 31.22 -19.23 31.56
C GLY A 540 30.49 -19.36 32.89
N ASP A 541 30.01 -18.25 33.45
CA ASP A 541 29.18 -18.22 34.66
C ASP A 541 27.67 -18.20 34.36
N LYS A 542 27.26 -18.32 33.09
CA LYS A 542 25.86 -18.28 32.66
C LYS A 542 25.30 -19.67 32.39
N ALA A 543 24.11 -19.91 32.95
CA ALA A 543 23.31 -21.10 32.76
C ALA A 543 22.29 -20.87 31.63
N VAL A 544 22.26 -21.79 30.66
CA VAL A 544 21.36 -21.75 29.49
C VAL A 544 20.52 -23.03 29.49
N LEU A 545 19.21 -22.90 29.64
CA LEU A 545 18.27 -24.00 29.43
C LEU A 545 17.55 -23.80 28.10
N VAL A 546 17.72 -24.72 27.15
CA VAL A 546 17.15 -24.57 25.80
C VAL A 546 15.62 -24.68 25.86
N LYS A 547 14.95 -23.63 25.38
CA LYS A 547 13.49 -23.53 25.30
C LYS A 547 13.00 -23.08 23.94
N LYS A 548 13.82 -22.36 23.18
CA LYS A 548 13.48 -21.83 21.86
C LYS A 548 14.45 -22.33 20.80
N ALA A 549 13.96 -22.51 19.58
CA ALA A 549 14.79 -22.89 18.44
C ALA A 549 14.29 -22.28 17.13
N VAL A 550 15.25 -21.97 16.25
CA VAL A 550 14.99 -21.61 14.85
C VAL A 550 16.15 -22.10 13.99
N LYS A 551 15.84 -22.79 12.90
CA LYS A 551 16.82 -23.22 11.90
C LYS A 551 17.06 -22.10 10.91
N LEU A 552 18.30 -21.63 10.79
CA LEU A 552 18.71 -20.62 9.80
C LEU A 552 19.25 -21.32 8.54
N GLU A 553 18.66 -21.04 7.38
CA GLU A 553 19.09 -21.59 6.09
C GLU A 553 19.63 -20.49 5.18
N SER A 554 20.72 -20.78 4.47
CA SER A 554 21.31 -19.92 3.46
C SER A 554 20.45 -19.87 2.19
N GLY A 555 20.65 -18.82 1.41
CA GLY A 555 20.11 -18.71 0.05
C GLY A 555 20.81 -19.66 -0.93
N THR A 556 22.02 -20.12 -0.61
CA THR A 556 22.79 -21.05 -1.43
C THR A 556 23.09 -22.33 -0.64
N ASP A 557 22.63 -23.46 -1.15
CA ASP A 557 22.80 -24.76 -0.50
C ASP A 557 24.27 -25.04 -0.15
N ASN A 558 24.52 -25.41 1.11
CA ASN A 558 25.84 -25.70 1.68
C ASN A 558 26.81 -24.51 1.72
N LYS A 559 26.31 -23.26 1.61
CA LYS A 559 27.10 -22.05 1.84
C LYS A 559 26.71 -21.40 3.16
N PRO A 560 27.68 -20.95 3.97
CA PRO A 560 27.37 -20.35 5.26
C PRO A 560 26.60 -19.03 5.07
N VAL A 561 25.84 -18.66 6.10
CA VAL A 561 25.31 -17.33 6.28
C VAL A 561 26.38 -16.46 6.94
N ILE A 562 26.85 -15.45 6.21
CA ILE A 562 27.85 -14.49 6.66
C ILE A 562 27.13 -13.26 7.23
N ILE A 563 27.35 -12.94 8.50
CA ILE A 563 26.83 -11.72 9.13
C ILE A 563 27.98 -10.73 9.32
N LYS A 564 27.81 -9.52 8.79
CA LYS A 564 28.76 -8.41 8.90
C LYS A 564 28.07 -7.16 9.43
N ASN A 565 28.91 -6.29 9.97
CA ASN A 565 28.53 -4.93 10.29
C ASN A 565 29.37 -3.96 9.48
N VAL A 566 28.72 -3.02 8.80
CA VAL A 566 29.39 -2.02 7.94
C VAL A 566 30.37 -1.15 8.73
N ALA A 567 30.13 -0.92 10.03
CA ALA A 567 31.01 -0.19 10.92
C ALA A 567 32.22 -1.01 11.40
N LEU A 568 32.20 -2.34 11.22
CA LEU A 568 33.26 -3.26 11.61
C LEU A 568 33.70 -4.17 10.44
N PRO A 569 34.32 -3.61 9.39
CA PRO A 569 34.71 -4.37 8.20
C PRO A 569 35.78 -5.45 8.46
N SER A 570 36.50 -5.38 9.59
CA SER A 570 37.50 -6.37 10.02
C SER A 570 36.92 -7.53 10.84
N VAL A 571 35.60 -7.60 10.99
CA VAL A 571 34.92 -8.62 11.79
C VAL A 571 33.81 -9.25 10.97
N SER A 572 33.71 -10.56 11.02
CA SER A 572 32.58 -11.28 10.43
C SER A 572 32.24 -12.53 11.23
N VAL A 573 30.99 -12.95 11.07
CA VAL A 573 30.46 -14.16 11.68
C VAL A 573 29.96 -15.06 10.56
N SER A 574 30.36 -16.32 10.55
CA SER A 574 29.97 -17.29 9.52
C SER A 574 29.26 -18.46 10.17
N ILE A 575 27.96 -18.58 9.89
CA ILE A 575 27.08 -19.63 10.40
C ILE A 575 26.91 -20.70 9.31
N PRO A 576 27.29 -21.97 9.53
CA PRO A 576 27.10 -23.02 8.53
C PRO A 576 25.64 -23.14 8.07
N ASP A 577 25.43 -23.52 6.81
CA ASP A 577 24.09 -23.67 6.25
C ASP A 577 23.24 -24.65 7.05
N GLY A 578 22.00 -24.25 7.36
CA GLY A 578 21.04 -25.07 8.09
C GLY A 578 21.30 -25.21 9.58
N THR A 579 22.17 -24.38 10.17
CA THR A 579 22.44 -24.34 11.61
C THR A 579 21.19 -23.92 12.38
N THR A 580 20.91 -24.60 13.48
CA THR A 580 19.85 -24.26 14.42
C THR A 580 20.39 -23.37 15.53
N ILE A 581 19.73 -22.23 15.71
CA ILE A 581 19.93 -21.32 16.83
C ILE A 581 19.03 -21.78 17.97
N LEU A 582 19.61 -21.94 19.16
CA LEU A 582 18.97 -22.46 20.36
C LEU A 582 19.04 -21.39 21.44
N GLY A 583 17.90 -20.99 21.99
CA GLY A 583 17.81 -19.93 22.99
C GLY A 583 17.08 -20.38 24.26
N PRO A 584 17.29 -19.67 25.38
CA PRO A 584 16.46 -19.82 26.57
C PRO A 584 15.09 -19.14 26.37
N ASP A 585 14.21 -19.23 27.36
CA ASP A 585 12.83 -18.72 27.25
C ASP A 585 12.80 -17.19 27.10
N GLU A 586 13.79 -16.53 27.69
CA GLU A 586 13.98 -15.08 27.71
C GLU A 586 14.47 -14.52 26.37
N TRP A 587 14.89 -15.35 25.43
CA TRP A 587 15.31 -14.87 24.12
C TRP A 587 14.11 -14.29 23.35
N THR A 588 14.19 -13.01 23.01
CA THR A 588 13.13 -12.27 22.33
C THR A 588 13.02 -12.62 20.85
N GLY A 589 14.05 -13.19 20.24
CA GLY A 589 14.06 -13.58 18.83
C GLY A 589 14.76 -12.61 17.89
N THR A 590 15.50 -11.66 18.45
CA THR A 590 16.41 -10.80 17.69
C THR A 590 17.86 -11.26 17.84
N ILE A 591 18.65 -11.01 16.80
CA ILE A 591 20.09 -11.31 16.74
C ILE A 591 20.79 -10.05 16.23
N GLN A 592 21.67 -9.49 17.04
CA GLN A 592 22.51 -8.36 16.67
C GLN A 592 23.69 -8.83 15.82
N PRO A 593 24.07 -8.07 14.78
CA PRO A 593 25.31 -8.31 14.05
C PRO A 593 26.51 -8.14 15.00
N PRO A 594 27.71 -8.61 14.61
CA PRO A 594 28.92 -8.25 15.34
C PRO A 594 29.06 -6.72 15.39
N LYS A 595 29.00 -6.13 16.57
CA LYS A 595 29.19 -4.69 16.80
C LYS A 595 30.29 -4.47 17.84
N THR A 596 30.76 -3.25 18.01
CA THR A 596 31.79 -2.93 19.00
C THR A 596 31.24 -3.23 20.38
N GLY A 597 31.89 -4.12 21.11
CA GLY A 597 31.49 -4.52 22.46
C GLY A 597 32.26 -3.74 23.54
N SER A 598 31.75 -3.79 24.76
CA SER A 598 32.38 -3.13 25.92
C SER A 598 33.53 -3.97 26.50
N SER A 599 34.69 -3.33 26.71
CA SER A 599 35.84 -3.91 27.44
C SER A 599 35.62 -3.99 28.96
N SER A 600 34.45 -3.55 29.46
CA SER A 600 34.08 -3.65 30.87
C SER A 600 34.05 -5.09 31.38
N GLY A 601 34.28 -5.22 32.68
CA GLY A 601 34.29 -6.50 33.40
C GLY A 601 35.68 -6.85 33.96
N THR A 602 35.74 -7.97 34.67
CA THR A 602 36.94 -8.49 35.31
C THR A 602 37.69 -9.36 34.31
N ALA A 603 38.84 -8.87 33.82
CA ALA A 603 39.73 -9.64 32.96
C ALA A 603 40.31 -10.88 33.68
N PRO A 604 40.66 -11.97 32.97
CA PRO A 604 41.33 -13.11 33.57
C PRO A 604 42.65 -12.70 34.21
N SER A 605 43.01 -13.36 35.32
CA SER A 605 44.26 -13.05 36.04
C SER A 605 45.48 -13.08 35.11
N GLY A 606 46.19 -11.95 35.03
CA GLY A 606 47.39 -11.80 34.18
C GLY A 606 47.13 -11.15 32.82
N PHE A 607 45.87 -10.82 32.52
CA PHE A 607 45.46 -10.20 31.27
C PHE A 607 44.68 -8.89 31.50
N SER A 608 44.73 -8.01 30.52
CA SER A 608 43.76 -6.94 30.30
C SER A 608 42.95 -7.26 29.04
N VAL A 609 41.74 -6.70 28.94
CA VAL A 609 40.96 -6.79 27.71
C VAL A 609 41.60 -5.90 26.65
N GLY A 610 41.85 -6.44 25.47
CA GLY A 610 42.48 -5.74 24.37
C GLY A 610 41.53 -4.79 23.64
N ASN A 611 42.05 -4.12 22.61
CA ASN A 611 41.31 -3.06 21.91
C ASN A 611 40.19 -3.58 21.00
N THR A 612 40.31 -4.81 20.51
CA THR A 612 39.25 -5.43 19.67
C THR A 612 38.32 -6.22 20.57
N VAL A 613 37.14 -5.66 20.82
CA VAL A 613 36.03 -6.31 21.52
C VAL A 613 34.79 -6.21 20.65
N ILE A 614 34.14 -7.34 20.42
CA ILE A 614 32.91 -7.42 19.64
C ILE A 614 31.83 -8.12 20.43
N GLU A 615 30.60 -7.69 20.23
CA GLU A 615 29.40 -8.33 20.76
C GLU A 615 28.55 -8.78 19.58
N VAL A 616 28.05 -10.02 19.63
CA VAL A 616 27.18 -10.62 18.61
C VAL A 616 26.11 -11.46 19.30
N GLY A 617 24.92 -11.54 18.71
CA GLY A 617 23.83 -12.37 19.22
C GLY A 617 22.80 -11.57 19.99
N SER A 618 22.51 -11.96 21.23
CA SER A 618 21.55 -11.24 22.07
C SER A 618 22.28 -10.51 23.21
N PRO A 619 21.90 -9.26 23.53
CA PRO A 619 22.52 -8.52 24.63
C PRO A 619 22.18 -9.10 26.01
N ASP A 620 21.02 -9.77 26.13
CA ASP A 620 20.47 -10.20 27.41
C ASP A 620 20.73 -11.68 27.72
N VAL A 621 20.88 -12.51 26.68
CA VAL A 621 20.98 -13.97 26.82
C VAL A 621 22.06 -14.57 25.93
N VAL A 622 22.62 -15.70 26.36
CA VAL A 622 23.54 -16.49 25.53
C VAL A 622 22.73 -17.35 24.56
N LEU A 623 23.00 -17.21 23.27
CA LEU A 623 22.46 -18.07 22.23
C LEU A 623 23.42 -19.22 21.96
N LEU A 624 22.89 -20.43 21.78
CA LEU A 624 23.64 -21.64 21.45
C LEU A 624 23.38 -22.07 20.01
N PHE A 625 24.25 -22.90 19.45
CA PHE A 625 24.10 -23.47 18.11
C PHE A 625 24.16 -24.99 18.11
N ASP A 626 23.56 -25.63 17.11
CA ASP A 626 23.69 -27.08 16.90
C ASP A 626 24.89 -27.47 16.03
N ASN A 627 25.52 -26.50 15.39
CA ASN A 627 26.81 -26.61 14.70
C ASN A 627 27.68 -25.43 15.15
N PRO A 628 29.00 -25.62 15.26
CA PRO A 628 29.89 -24.53 15.64
C PRO A 628 29.94 -23.46 14.53
N VAL A 629 30.04 -22.20 14.95
CA VAL A 629 30.05 -21.01 14.08
C VAL A 629 31.40 -20.31 14.17
N ASP A 630 31.83 -19.68 13.08
CA ASP A 630 33.08 -18.92 13.04
C ASP A 630 32.83 -17.46 13.44
N VAL A 631 33.64 -16.94 14.35
CA VAL A 631 33.79 -15.51 14.62
C VAL A 631 35.21 -15.10 14.20
N LEU A 632 35.32 -14.36 13.10
CA LEU A 632 36.59 -13.88 12.57
C LEU A 632 36.93 -12.52 13.15
N LEU A 633 38.10 -12.41 13.78
CA LEU A 633 38.69 -11.16 14.25
C LEU A 633 39.94 -10.86 13.43
N SER A 634 39.80 -10.05 12.37
CA SER A 634 40.94 -9.70 11.53
C SER A 634 41.91 -8.76 12.23
N GLY A 635 43.21 -9.00 12.05
CA GLY A 635 44.28 -8.23 12.69
C GLY A 635 44.49 -8.51 14.19
N VAL A 636 43.67 -9.37 14.81
CA VAL A 636 43.87 -9.80 16.20
C VAL A 636 44.80 -11.01 16.21
N THR A 637 45.92 -10.88 16.92
CA THR A 637 46.87 -11.97 17.16
C THR A 637 47.13 -12.09 18.65
N GLY A 638 47.27 -13.30 19.18
CA GLY A 638 47.55 -13.53 20.60
C GLY A 638 46.41 -14.22 21.34
N ASN A 639 46.27 -13.92 22.63
CA ASN A 639 45.24 -14.55 23.47
C ASN A 639 43.88 -13.93 23.17
N VAL A 640 42.83 -14.73 23.19
CA VAL A 640 41.44 -14.29 23.02
C VAL A 640 40.60 -14.77 24.19
N GLY A 641 39.48 -14.09 24.41
CA GLY A 641 38.54 -14.39 25.47
C GLY A 641 37.11 -14.09 25.08
N TYR A 642 36.18 -14.49 25.95
CA TYR A 642 34.77 -14.16 25.86
C TYR A 642 34.20 -13.73 27.20
N LYS A 643 33.08 -13.00 27.16
CA LYS A 643 32.29 -12.60 28.32
C LYS A 643 30.81 -12.87 28.03
N PRO A 644 30.20 -13.90 28.66
CA PRO A 644 28.79 -14.26 28.48
C PRO A 644 27.83 -13.06 28.63
N ALA A 645 26.72 -13.04 27.88
CA ALA A 645 25.69 -12.00 28.00
C ALA A 645 25.21 -11.87 29.46
N GLY A 646 25.14 -10.63 29.96
CA GLY A 646 24.85 -10.31 31.35
C GLY A 646 25.93 -10.71 32.39
N SER A 647 27.10 -11.19 31.97
CA SER A 647 28.24 -11.46 32.87
C SER A 647 29.13 -10.23 33.04
N SER A 648 29.83 -10.16 34.18
CA SER A 648 30.89 -9.18 34.41
C SER A 648 32.28 -9.81 34.39
N THR A 649 32.41 -11.10 34.06
CA THR A 649 33.67 -11.83 34.11
C THR A 649 34.10 -12.28 32.72
N TRP A 650 35.31 -11.90 32.33
CA TRP A 650 35.94 -12.39 31.11
C TRP A 650 36.62 -13.74 31.36
N ILE A 651 36.57 -14.60 30.35
CA ILE A 651 37.15 -15.94 30.36
C ILE A 651 38.11 -16.05 29.19
N GLN A 652 39.33 -16.52 29.46
CA GLN A 652 40.31 -16.80 28.42
C GLN A 652 39.92 -18.08 27.67
N ILE A 653 39.92 -18.03 26.34
CA ILE A 653 39.81 -19.24 25.52
C ILE A 653 41.18 -19.89 25.46
N THR A 654 41.35 -20.98 26.20
CA THR A 654 42.64 -21.70 26.26
C THR A 654 42.74 -22.82 25.22
N ASN A 655 41.60 -23.27 24.68
CA ASN A 655 41.56 -24.38 23.74
C ASN A 655 41.96 -23.89 22.34
N VAL A 656 43.03 -24.45 21.80
CA VAL A 656 43.41 -24.26 20.39
C VAL A 656 42.65 -25.27 19.54
N CYS A 657 42.00 -24.83 18.47
CA CYS A 657 41.27 -25.74 17.58
C CYS A 657 42.23 -26.73 16.90
N GLY A 658 41.75 -27.95 16.65
CA GLY A 658 42.39 -28.85 15.68
C GLY A 658 42.14 -28.38 14.24
N GLY A 659 42.50 -29.21 13.26
CA GLY A 659 42.27 -28.90 11.84
C GLY A 659 43.14 -27.76 11.27
N THR A 660 42.59 -27.00 10.32
CA THR A 660 43.23 -25.85 9.67
C THR A 660 42.43 -24.57 9.92
N PHE A 661 43.00 -23.40 9.62
CA PHE A 661 42.30 -22.12 9.79
C PHE A 661 40.98 -22.05 8.98
N ASP A 662 40.96 -22.63 7.78
CA ASP A 662 39.78 -22.67 6.92
C ASP A 662 38.79 -23.80 7.27
N SER A 663 39.25 -24.82 8.02
CA SER A 663 38.44 -25.97 8.43
C SER A 663 38.88 -26.46 9.82
N PRO A 664 38.52 -25.73 10.89
CA PRO A 664 38.85 -26.13 12.26
C PRO A 664 38.09 -27.40 12.68
N ASP A 665 38.67 -28.20 13.57
CA ASP A 665 37.94 -29.31 14.19
C ASP A 665 36.91 -28.78 15.22
N ASP A 666 35.74 -29.40 15.30
CA ASP A 666 34.66 -29.00 16.20
C ASP A 666 35.11 -29.00 17.68
N PRO A 667 34.84 -27.92 18.45
CA PRO A 667 35.04 -27.93 19.89
C PRO A 667 33.99 -28.83 20.58
N VAL A 668 34.17 -29.06 21.88
CA VAL A 668 33.18 -29.80 22.67
C VAL A 668 32.02 -28.88 23.01
N PHE A 669 30.80 -29.20 22.57
CA PHE A 669 29.58 -28.45 22.92
C PHE A 669 29.39 -28.31 24.44
N PRO A 670 29.04 -27.12 24.98
CA PRO A 670 28.71 -25.87 24.29
C PRO A 670 29.90 -24.89 24.17
N GLY A 671 31.14 -25.37 24.25
CA GLY A 671 32.33 -24.53 24.37
C GLY A 671 32.88 -24.00 23.05
N GLU A 672 34.13 -23.56 23.13
CA GLU A 672 34.82 -22.81 22.09
C GLU A 672 36.30 -23.21 21.98
N CYS A 673 36.90 -22.90 20.84
CA CYS A 673 38.33 -22.93 20.61
C CYS A 673 38.75 -21.76 19.70
N PHE A 674 40.05 -21.49 19.62
CA PHE A 674 40.59 -20.47 18.70
C PHE A 674 41.69 -21.04 17.80
N ILE A 675 41.85 -20.45 16.61
CA ILE A 675 42.95 -20.73 15.70
C ILE A 675 43.38 -19.43 15.00
N SER A 676 44.68 -19.24 14.80
CA SER A 676 45.22 -18.05 14.16
C SER A 676 46.12 -18.43 12.98
N ASN A 677 46.07 -17.64 11.91
CA ASN A 677 46.96 -17.73 10.76
C ASN A 677 48.21 -16.83 10.89
N GLY A 678 48.39 -16.20 12.06
CA GLY A 678 49.47 -15.24 12.34
C GLY A 678 49.14 -13.78 12.01
N VAL A 679 47.96 -13.50 11.44
CA VAL A 679 47.44 -12.16 11.15
C VAL A 679 46.05 -11.98 11.75
N ASP A 680 45.19 -12.97 11.53
CA ASP A 680 43.81 -13.01 12.00
C ASP A 680 43.64 -14.14 13.00
N THR A 681 42.62 -14.01 13.86
CA THR A 681 42.19 -15.06 14.76
C THR A 681 40.73 -15.41 14.49
N LYS A 682 40.45 -16.70 14.33
CA LYS A 682 39.10 -17.25 14.25
C LYS A 682 38.77 -17.92 15.58
N ILE A 683 37.64 -17.55 16.17
CA ILE A 683 37.04 -18.25 17.30
C ILE A 683 35.95 -19.16 16.74
N PHE A 684 36.09 -20.47 16.97
CA PHE A 684 35.11 -21.46 16.55
C PHE A 684 34.32 -21.89 17.79
N THR A 685 33.00 -21.66 17.80
CA THR A 685 32.21 -21.65 19.04
C THR A 685 30.79 -22.17 18.83
N TYR A 686 30.18 -22.74 19.88
CA TYR A 686 28.75 -23.07 19.90
C TYR A 686 27.88 -21.99 20.55
N HIS A 687 28.42 -20.81 20.84
CA HIS A 687 27.67 -19.74 21.48
C HIS A 687 27.99 -18.36 20.94
N PHE A 688 26.99 -17.48 20.97
CA PHE A 688 27.15 -16.06 20.73
C PHE A 688 27.17 -15.28 22.04
N THR A 689 28.12 -14.36 22.11
CA THR A 689 28.36 -13.50 23.25
C THR A 689 29.34 -12.37 22.90
N THR A 690 29.93 -11.71 23.90
CA THR A 690 31.05 -10.79 23.69
C THR A 690 32.35 -11.56 23.55
N PHE A 691 33.12 -11.30 22.49
CA PHE A 691 34.45 -11.85 22.24
C PHE A 691 35.48 -10.73 22.12
N GLY A 692 36.75 -11.01 22.42
CA GLY A 692 37.80 -10.01 22.23
C GLY A 692 39.22 -10.53 22.45
N GLY A 693 40.17 -9.68 22.08
CA GLY A 693 41.59 -9.89 22.38
C GLY A 693 41.88 -9.76 23.87
N LEU A 694 42.90 -10.47 24.35
CA LEU A 694 43.44 -10.38 25.70
C LEU A 694 44.93 -10.07 25.65
N ASP A 695 45.30 -8.94 26.23
CA ASP A 695 46.68 -8.48 26.30
C ASP A 695 47.31 -8.96 27.61
N ALA A 696 48.47 -9.61 27.51
CA ALA A 696 49.21 -10.02 28.70
C ALA A 696 49.72 -8.79 29.47
N ILE A 697 49.36 -8.66 30.75
CA ILE A 697 49.86 -7.57 31.59
C ILE A 697 51.33 -7.85 31.93
N ALA A 698 52.23 -7.08 31.36
CA ALA A 698 53.65 -7.15 31.69
C ALA A 698 53.87 -6.79 33.18
N LYS A 699 54.43 -7.71 33.97
CA LYS A 699 54.97 -7.36 35.30
C LYS A 699 56.12 -6.38 35.12
N LYS A 700 55.92 -5.10 35.42
CA LYS A 700 57.00 -4.10 35.41
C LYS A 700 57.37 -3.61 36.81
N SER A 701 58.66 -3.76 37.08
CA SER A 701 59.49 -3.16 38.13
C SER A 701 59.51 -1.63 38.02
N GLY A 702 59.42 -0.93 39.16
CA GLY A 702 59.34 0.53 39.25
C GLY A 702 60.65 1.30 39.09
N SER A 703 60.50 2.59 38.76
CA SER A 703 61.39 3.78 38.87
C SER A 703 61.04 4.71 37.69
N GLY A 704 61.00 6.04 37.72
CA GLY A 704 61.43 7.09 38.64
C GLY A 704 61.53 8.38 37.78
N ALA A 705 61.05 9.51 38.30
CA ALA A 705 60.60 10.72 37.59
C ALA A 705 61.67 11.62 36.92
N GLY A 706 61.24 12.38 35.91
CA GLY A 706 62.01 13.41 35.19
C GLY A 706 61.13 14.46 34.48
N GLY A 707 60.44 15.29 35.29
CA GLY A 707 59.90 16.65 35.05
C GLY A 707 59.57 17.16 33.64
N ASP A 708 58.33 16.93 33.21
CA ASP A 708 57.64 17.79 32.24
C ASP A 708 56.73 18.81 32.96
N ARG A 709 56.62 20.03 32.42
CA ARG A 709 55.82 21.16 32.95
C ARG A 709 54.86 21.77 31.92
N THR A 710 54.74 21.19 30.73
CA THR A 710 53.76 21.65 29.74
C THR A 710 52.39 21.06 30.03
N LYS A 711 51.34 21.84 29.76
CA LYS A 711 49.96 21.43 29.93
C LYS A 711 49.39 20.97 28.57
N PRO A 712 48.41 20.07 28.56
CA PRO A 712 47.72 19.69 27.33
C PRO A 712 47.03 20.90 26.69
N VAL A 713 46.93 20.89 25.35
CA VAL A 713 46.34 21.98 24.57
C VAL A 713 45.24 21.44 23.67
N LEU A 714 44.04 22.03 23.74
CA LEU A 714 42.96 21.75 22.79
C LEU A 714 43.33 22.26 21.38
N GLN A 715 43.30 21.39 20.39
CA GLN A 715 43.65 21.67 18.98
C GLN A 715 42.40 21.96 18.13
N SER A 716 41.35 21.18 18.31
CA SER A 716 40.07 21.33 17.60
C SER A 716 38.90 20.88 18.48
N ASN A 717 37.72 21.37 18.12
CA ASN A 717 36.45 20.97 18.72
C ASN A 717 35.35 20.97 17.65
N SER A 718 34.33 20.14 17.85
CA SER A 718 33.09 20.13 17.06
C SER A 718 31.94 19.62 17.92
N LEU A 719 30.73 20.13 17.65
CA LEU A 719 29.48 19.57 18.13
C LEU A 719 28.70 19.02 16.93
N SER A 720 28.22 17.78 17.06
CA SER A 720 27.34 17.16 16.07
C SER A 720 26.20 16.43 16.76
N SER A 721 25.07 16.27 16.06
CA SER A 721 24.02 15.33 16.44
C SER A 721 23.67 14.46 15.23
N PRO A 722 23.57 13.13 15.37
CA PRO A 722 23.06 12.25 14.32
C PRO A 722 21.53 12.38 14.11
N GLY A 723 20.81 12.97 15.08
CA GLY A 723 19.38 13.26 15.06
C GLY A 723 19.07 14.65 14.47
N SER A 724 17.78 14.98 14.34
CA SER A 724 17.27 16.16 13.63
C SER A 724 17.89 17.45 14.17
N VAL A 725 18.88 18.01 13.47
CA VAL A 725 19.58 19.22 13.92
C VAL A 725 18.69 20.44 13.66
N ILE A 726 18.35 21.19 14.72
CA ILE A 726 17.92 22.58 14.52
C ILE A 726 19.17 23.47 14.28
N PHE A 727 20.23 23.39 15.10
CA PHE A 727 21.53 24.09 14.89
C PHE A 727 22.75 23.42 15.58
N GLY A 728 23.82 23.02 14.85
CA GLY A 728 25.08 22.49 15.44
C GLY A 728 26.36 22.83 14.63
N GLY A 729 27.51 23.06 15.29
CA GLY A 729 28.76 23.55 14.65
C GLY A 729 30.04 23.54 15.52
N THR A 730 31.02 24.38 15.19
CA THR A 730 32.28 24.55 15.94
C THR A 730 32.10 25.52 17.10
N LEU A 731 32.55 25.17 18.32
CA LEU A 731 32.50 26.07 19.46
C LEU A 731 33.56 27.18 19.32
N ALA A 732 33.10 28.44 19.41
CA ALA A 732 33.96 29.60 19.36
C ALA A 732 34.86 29.69 20.61
N LEU A 733 36.16 29.84 20.40
CA LEU A 733 37.17 29.99 21.46
C LEU A 733 37.49 31.46 21.79
N ASP A 734 36.99 32.41 20.99
CA ASP A 734 37.31 33.83 21.09
C ASP A 734 36.20 34.61 21.83
N PRO A 735 36.45 35.10 23.06
CA PRO A 735 35.48 35.90 23.82
C PRO A 735 35.20 37.30 23.23
N SER A 736 35.84 37.67 22.11
CA SER A 736 35.57 38.91 21.39
C SER A 736 34.60 38.79 20.21
N GLN A 737 34.15 37.57 19.89
CA GLN A 737 33.05 37.30 18.97
C GLN A 737 31.77 36.97 19.77
N PRO A 738 30.57 37.39 19.35
CA PRO A 738 29.34 36.99 20.03
C PRO A 738 29.22 35.45 20.00
N PRO A 739 28.88 34.80 21.13
CA PRO A 739 28.82 33.34 21.17
C PRO A 739 27.69 32.83 20.26
N GLU A 740 28.01 31.90 19.37
CA GLU A 740 27.02 31.15 18.60
C GLU A 740 26.53 29.98 19.49
N THR A 741 25.42 30.19 20.20
CA THR A 741 24.82 29.13 21.03
C THR A 741 24.28 28.02 20.14
N SER A 742 24.82 26.80 20.28
CA SER A 742 24.30 25.61 19.59
C SER A 742 22.98 25.16 20.23
N LEU A 743 21.99 24.77 19.42
CA LEU A 743 20.64 24.43 19.90
C LEU A 743 20.34 22.96 19.58
N PHE A 744 20.01 22.18 20.61
CA PHE A 744 19.68 20.76 20.48
C PHE A 744 18.33 20.46 21.14
N GLU A 745 17.59 19.49 20.62
CA GLU A 745 16.36 19.03 21.24
C GLU A 745 16.65 17.99 22.34
N ILE A 746 15.71 17.82 23.27
CA ILE A 746 15.74 16.68 24.18
C ILE A 746 15.62 15.37 23.38
N ASN A 747 16.25 14.31 23.89
CA ASN A 747 16.35 12.97 23.33
C ASN A 747 17.27 12.80 22.12
N ASP A 748 17.84 13.89 21.59
CA ASP A 748 18.90 13.79 20.59
C ASP A 748 20.23 13.34 21.21
N GLU A 749 20.97 12.51 20.47
CA GLU A 749 22.37 12.21 20.79
C GLU A 749 23.25 13.39 20.34
N ILE A 750 24.01 13.96 21.26
CA ILE A 750 24.94 15.04 21.02
C ILE A 750 26.37 14.51 21.21
N ASN A 751 27.19 14.69 20.18
CA ASN A 751 28.59 14.33 20.16
C ASN A 751 29.44 15.60 20.30
N LEU A 752 30.09 15.78 21.45
CA LEU A 752 31.12 16.80 21.66
C LEU A 752 32.50 16.18 21.40
N GLU A 753 33.04 16.46 20.22
CA GLU A 753 34.33 15.96 19.75
C GLU A 753 35.44 16.96 20.09
N LEU A 754 36.54 16.48 20.65
CA LEU A 754 37.65 17.27 21.17
C LEU A 754 38.98 16.61 20.81
N SER A 755 39.94 17.38 20.29
CA SER A 755 41.29 16.88 20.00
C SER A 755 42.31 17.59 20.88
N PHE A 756 43.12 16.84 21.63
CA PHE A 756 44.12 17.39 22.57
C PHE A 756 45.55 17.01 22.17
N PHE A 757 46.42 18.00 22.05
CA PHE A 757 47.86 17.80 21.88
C PHE A 757 48.58 17.80 23.23
N GLU A 758 49.52 16.86 23.41
CA GLU A 758 50.46 16.85 24.52
C GLU A 758 51.88 16.53 24.02
N ASN A 759 52.88 17.29 24.49
CA ASN A 759 54.23 17.26 23.91
C ASN A 759 55.05 16.01 24.28
N GLN A 760 54.69 15.30 25.36
CA GLN A 760 55.25 14.00 25.74
C GLN A 760 54.49 12.82 25.11
N GLY A 761 53.51 13.12 24.25
CA GLY A 761 52.63 12.15 23.62
C GLY A 761 51.21 12.20 24.21
N PRO A 762 50.18 12.06 23.38
CA PRO A 762 48.77 12.12 23.80
C PRO A 762 48.40 11.03 24.82
N GLU A 763 49.12 9.91 24.84
CA GLU A 763 48.97 8.85 25.83
C GLU A 763 49.29 9.30 27.27
N THR A 764 49.94 10.44 27.45
CA THR A 764 50.28 10.93 28.80
C THR A 764 49.10 11.64 29.48
N ILE A 765 48.05 12.04 28.75
CA ILE A 765 46.84 12.63 29.33
C ILE A 765 46.16 11.61 30.27
N GLN A 766 45.89 12.01 31.52
CA GLN A 766 45.33 11.13 32.56
C GLN A 766 43.88 11.41 32.89
N HIS A 767 43.41 12.63 32.65
CA HIS A 767 42.09 13.08 33.09
C HIS A 767 41.54 14.13 32.15
N VAL A 768 40.24 14.03 31.87
CA VAL A 768 39.44 15.07 31.21
C VAL A 768 38.07 15.06 31.87
N ALA A 769 37.58 16.23 32.28
CA ALA A 769 36.25 16.39 32.84
C ALA A 769 35.49 17.51 32.11
N LEU A 770 34.25 17.21 31.76
CA LEU A 770 33.28 18.08 31.11
C LEU A 770 32.29 18.58 32.17
N TYR A 771 32.20 19.90 32.36
CA TYR A 771 31.26 20.54 33.27
C TYR A 771 30.31 21.44 32.49
N VAL A 772 29.02 21.31 32.77
CA VAL A 772 27.92 21.94 32.02
C VAL A 772 26.81 22.37 32.98
N ASN A 773 25.73 22.92 32.47
CA ASN A 773 24.70 23.66 33.23
C ASN A 773 25.30 24.81 34.06
N ILE A 774 26.20 25.57 33.44
CA ILE A 774 26.90 26.72 34.04
C ILE A 774 26.39 27.99 33.37
N ARG A 775 25.98 29.01 34.14
CA ARG A 775 25.35 30.23 33.60
C ARG A 775 26.17 31.47 33.95
N ASP A 776 26.15 32.47 33.09
CA ASP A 776 26.76 33.79 33.34
C ASP A 776 28.21 33.71 33.88
N PHE A 777 28.43 34.20 35.10
CA PHE A 777 29.73 34.27 35.80
C PHE A 777 30.03 33.03 36.66
N ASP A 778 29.20 31.97 36.61
CA ASP A 778 29.40 30.75 37.39
C ASP A 778 30.67 30.00 36.94
N THR A 779 31.30 29.30 37.88
CA THR A 779 32.53 28.54 37.63
C THR A 779 32.24 27.04 37.53
N ARG A 780 33.24 26.27 37.09
CA ARG A 780 33.23 24.81 37.17
C ARG A 780 32.78 24.25 38.53
N ASN A 781 33.10 24.93 39.64
CA ASN A 781 32.74 24.44 40.97
C ASN A 781 31.25 24.59 41.28
N ASP A 782 30.54 25.41 40.50
CA ASP A 782 29.11 25.70 40.64
C ASP A 782 28.27 24.80 39.72
N SER A 783 28.91 24.05 38.82
CA SER A 783 28.27 23.06 37.95
C SER A 783 27.68 21.90 38.75
N ASP A 784 26.40 21.66 38.58
CA ASP A 784 25.69 20.50 39.13
C ASP A 784 25.69 19.30 38.17
N LEU A 785 26.09 19.48 36.91
CA LEU A 785 26.15 18.44 35.88
C LEU A 785 27.55 18.30 35.29
N TRP A 786 28.21 17.17 35.53
CA TRP A 786 29.53 16.90 34.97
C TRP A 786 29.82 15.42 34.67
N ILE A 787 30.70 15.21 33.70
CA ILE A 787 31.21 13.89 33.27
C ILE A 787 32.73 13.90 33.41
N GLU A 788 33.27 12.92 34.14
CA GLU A 788 34.70 12.78 34.43
C GLU A 788 35.25 11.50 33.80
N TRP A 789 36.21 11.65 32.88
CA TRP A 789 37.00 10.58 32.32
C TRP A 789 38.37 10.52 33.01
N ASN A 790 38.73 9.36 33.56
CA ASN A 790 40.07 9.08 34.04
C ASN A 790 40.64 7.90 33.25
N LYS A 791 41.89 8.01 32.81
CA LYS A 791 42.52 6.98 31.98
C LYS A 791 42.46 5.61 32.63
N GLY A 792 41.86 4.65 31.92
CA GLY A 792 41.74 3.26 32.36
C GLY A 792 40.78 3.04 33.54
N GLN A 793 39.89 3.99 33.82
CA GLN A 793 38.81 3.86 34.80
C GLN A 793 37.45 4.08 34.11
N PRO A 794 36.35 3.55 34.66
CA PRO A 794 35.01 3.93 34.22
C PRO A 794 34.80 5.44 34.35
N ILE A 795 34.02 6.02 33.44
CA ILE A 795 33.59 7.42 33.57
C ILE A 795 32.75 7.59 34.83
N LYS A 796 32.79 8.79 35.40
CA LYS A 796 31.88 9.18 36.48
C LYS A 796 30.97 10.26 35.97
N ILE A 797 29.67 10.11 36.25
CA ILE A 797 28.66 11.10 35.91
C ILE A 797 28.08 11.60 37.23
N HIS A 798 28.00 12.91 37.37
CA HIS A 798 27.28 13.57 38.45
C HIS A 798 26.14 14.37 37.83
N ASP A 799 24.92 13.84 38.01
CA ASP A 799 23.70 14.45 37.51
C ASP A 799 22.57 14.27 38.54
N PRO A 800 22.55 15.06 39.62
CA PRO A 800 21.55 14.95 40.68
C PRO A 800 20.15 15.39 40.22
N ASN A 801 20.06 16.11 39.10
CA ASN A 801 18.82 16.66 38.57
C ASN A 801 18.25 15.85 37.39
N GLY A 802 18.96 14.82 36.91
CA GLY A 802 18.50 13.90 35.87
C GLY A 802 18.31 14.59 34.53
N PHE A 803 19.29 15.39 34.11
CA PHE A 803 19.36 16.00 32.79
C PHE A 803 19.78 15.02 31.71
N LEU A 804 20.64 14.05 32.01
CA LEU A 804 21.18 13.08 31.07
C LEU A 804 20.43 11.75 31.13
N LYS A 805 20.36 11.10 29.97
CA LYS A 805 19.97 9.69 29.86
C LYS A 805 21.12 8.79 30.37
N ASP A 806 20.77 7.60 30.87
CA ASP A 806 21.70 6.65 31.51
C ASP A 806 22.73 6.00 30.55
N ASP A 807 22.84 6.47 29.30
CA ASP A 807 23.71 5.95 28.23
C ASP A 807 24.87 6.88 27.86
N ALA A 808 25.03 8.01 28.56
CA ALA A 808 26.14 8.94 28.32
C ALA A 808 27.50 8.23 28.42
N ASN A 809 28.36 8.45 27.43
CA ASN A 809 29.63 7.75 27.32
C ASN A 809 30.76 8.65 26.77
N VAL A 810 32.01 8.19 26.91
CA VAL A 810 33.19 8.89 26.38
C VAL A 810 34.03 7.90 25.59
N THR A 811 34.26 8.21 24.32
CA THR A 811 35.16 7.46 23.45
C THR A 811 36.48 8.22 23.28
N THR A 812 37.58 7.48 23.09
CA THR A 812 38.90 8.08 22.90
C THR A 812 39.69 7.34 21.83
N ALA A 813 40.39 8.07 20.97
CA ALA A 813 41.32 7.55 19.97
C ALA A 813 42.62 8.35 20.00
N ILE A 814 43.74 7.72 19.64
CA ILE A 814 45.00 8.44 19.40
C ILE A 814 45.16 8.58 17.88
N ASN A 815 45.12 9.81 17.38
CA ASN A 815 45.32 10.13 15.98
C ASN A 815 46.53 11.07 15.84
N ASP A 816 47.53 10.62 15.10
CA ASP A 816 48.83 11.29 14.96
C ASP A 816 49.47 11.67 16.31
N ALA A 817 49.48 12.96 16.65
CA ALA A 817 50.08 13.51 17.86
C ALA A 817 49.03 13.94 18.91
N ASN A 818 47.76 13.63 18.69
CA ASN A 818 46.65 14.08 19.52
C ASN A 818 45.84 12.92 20.14
N LEU A 819 45.21 13.21 21.27
CA LEU A 819 44.14 12.42 21.86
C LEU A 819 42.82 13.00 21.38
N ASP A 820 42.13 12.28 20.52
CA ASP A 820 40.77 12.59 20.12
C ASP A 820 39.81 11.94 21.12
N MET A 821 38.85 12.72 21.60
CA MET A 821 37.90 12.34 22.63
C MET A 821 36.51 12.84 22.24
N THR A 822 35.51 11.96 22.31
CA THR A 822 34.12 12.34 22.05
C THR A 822 33.28 12.05 23.29
N PHE A 823 32.60 13.07 23.80
CA PHE A 823 31.55 12.92 24.81
C PHE A 823 30.23 12.71 24.07
N HIS A 824 29.63 11.54 24.26
CA HIS A 824 28.30 11.19 23.75
C HIS A 824 27.29 11.44 24.85
N VAL A 825 26.41 12.43 24.68
CA VAL A 825 25.44 12.84 25.70
C VAL A 825 24.05 12.97 25.10
N THR A 826 23.03 12.48 25.79
CA THR A 826 21.62 12.67 25.43
C THR A 826 20.90 13.33 26.59
N PHE A 827 20.30 14.50 26.33
CA PHE A 827 19.55 15.23 27.35
C PHE A 827 18.09 14.80 27.35
N VAL A 828 17.54 14.48 28.52
CA VAL A 828 16.12 14.11 28.70
C VAL A 828 15.29 15.22 29.33
N LYS A 829 15.91 16.38 29.58
CA LYS A 829 15.26 17.60 30.09
C LYS A 829 15.81 18.83 29.39
N PRO A 830 14.98 19.86 29.17
CA PRO A 830 15.46 21.14 28.64
C PRO A 830 16.46 21.77 29.60
N MET A 831 17.42 22.48 29.02
CA MET A 831 18.48 23.19 29.73
C MET A 831 18.62 24.57 29.10
N GLU A 832 18.56 25.61 29.93
CA GLU A 832 18.88 26.97 29.48
C GLU A 832 20.32 27.07 28.98
N THR A 833 20.62 28.16 28.26
CA THR A 833 21.96 28.43 27.73
C THR A 833 23.03 28.17 28.79
N SER A 834 24.00 27.32 28.44
CA SER A 834 25.04 26.84 29.33
C SER A 834 26.42 27.04 28.72
N ASN A 835 27.35 27.52 29.53
CA ASN A 835 28.78 27.43 29.27
C ASN A 835 29.21 25.95 29.29
N ILE A 836 30.27 25.62 28.54
CA ILE A 836 30.97 24.34 28.65
C ILE A 836 32.36 24.61 29.22
N VAL A 837 32.72 23.93 30.32
CA VAL A 837 34.06 24.02 30.91
C VAL A 837 34.75 22.66 30.89
N LEU A 838 35.92 22.60 30.25
CA LEU A 838 36.79 21.43 30.22
C LEU A 838 37.93 21.59 31.22
N TYR A 839 38.17 20.56 32.03
CA TYR A 839 39.34 20.49 32.91
C TYR A 839 40.12 19.20 32.67
N LEU A 840 41.41 19.32 32.36
CA LEU A 840 42.25 18.18 31.99
C LEU A 840 43.66 18.28 32.55
N TRP A 841 44.34 17.14 32.74
CA TRP A 841 45.75 17.10 33.12
C TRP A 841 46.49 15.86 32.62
N ASP A 842 47.81 16.01 32.45
CA ASP A 842 48.75 14.96 32.03
C ASP A 842 49.23 14.06 33.20
N PHE A 843 50.14 13.13 32.89
CA PHE A 843 50.75 12.23 33.86
C PHE A 843 51.55 12.94 34.96
N SER A 844 52.09 14.13 34.64
CA SER A 844 52.82 14.98 35.58
C SER A 844 51.91 15.92 36.39
N ARG A 845 50.58 15.84 36.19
CA ARG A 845 49.54 16.73 36.74
C ARG A 845 49.68 18.19 36.31
N ASN A 846 50.20 18.45 35.12
CA ASN A 846 50.10 19.75 34.48
C ASN A 846 48.69 19.91 33.92
N GLY A 847 47.93 20.85 34.49
CA GLY A 847 46.51 21.03 34.18
C GLY A 847 46.21 22.17 33.19
N ALA A 848 45.17 21.98 32.38
CA ALA A 848 44.57 23.01 31.53
C ALA A 848 43.07 23.16 31.84
N LEU A 849 42.56 24.37 31.65
CA LEU A 849 41.13 24.68 31.73
C LEU A 849 40.75 25.46 30.47
N VAL A 850 39.67 25.03 29.81
CA VAL A 850 39.11 25.66 28.61
C VAL A 850 37.63 25.94 28.88
N THR A 851 37.17 27.15 28.56
CA THR A 851 35.77 27.56 28.73
C THR A 851 35.23 28.01 27.38
N PHE A 852 34.04 27.53 27.05
CA PHE A 852 33.22 28.02 25.95
C PHE A 852 32.01 28.73 26.57
N GLU A 853 31.89 30.03 26.32
CA GLU A 853 30.79 30.86 26.84
C GLU A 853 29.54 30.68 25.97
N ASP A 854 28.38 30.57 26.62
CA ASP A 854 27.05 30.39 25.99
C ASP A 854 27.02 29.29 24.90
N ALA A 855 27.69 28.18 25.19
CA ALA A 855 28.08 27.17 24.21
C ALA A 855 26.90 26.40 23.61
N TRP A 856 25.92 26.00 24.44
CA TRP A 856 24.72 25.29 23.96
C TRP A 856 23.47 25.58 24.79
N LYS A 857 22.29 25.26 24.23
CA LYS A 857 20.98 25.28 24.89
C LYS A 857 20.18 24.05 24.45
N ILE A 858 19.49 23.40 25.40
CA ILE A 858 18.65 22.22 25.14
C ILE A 858 17.19 22.63 25.23
N VAL A 859 16.42 22.38 24.18
CA VAL A 859 15.01 22.77 24.06
C VAL A 859 14.09 21.56 23.93
N GLU A 860 12.80 21.76 24.17
CA GLU A 860 11.77 20.78 23.85
C GLU A 860 11.51 20.75 22.33
N PRO A 861 11.13 19.59 21.75
CA PRO A 861 10.83 19.48 20.33
C PRO A 861 9.63 20.35 19.93
N VAL A 862 9.70 20.94 18.73
CA VAL A 862 8.70 21.91 18.26
C VAL A 862 7.31 21.27 18.05
N SER A 863 7.22 19.95 17.86
CA SER A 863 5.94 19.23 17.73
C SER A 863 5.03 19.39 18.94
N ASP A 864 5.60 19.52 20.14
CA ASP A 864 4.85 19.48 21.40
C ASP A 864 4.43 20.88 21.87
N LEU A 865 4.99 21.95 21.28
CA LEU A 865 4.55 23.33 21.51
C LEU A 865 3.22 23.66 20.81
N ILE A 866 2.76 22.81 19.89
CA ILE A 866 1.49 22.95 19.17
C ILE A 866 0.31 22.43 20.02
N ASP A 867 0.53 21.45 20.92
CA ASP A 867 -0.54 20.84 21.72
C ASP A 867 -0.94 21.63 22.99
N VAL A 868 -0.14 22.62 23.41
CA VAL A 868 -0.42 23.38 24.65
C VAL A 868 -1.32 24.60 24.42
N ALA A 869 -1.61 24.96 23.17
CA ALA A 869 -2.51 26.08 22.83
C ALA A 869 -3.99 25.67 22.66
N GLU A 870 -4.31 24.37 22.56
CA GLU A 870 -5.69 23.89 22.31
C GLU A 870 -6.37 23.19 23.50
N SER A 871 -5.72 23.02 24.65
CA SER A 871 -6.36 22.39 25.83
C SER A 871 -6.95 23.41 26.81
N GLY A 872 -7.96 24.15 26.32
CA GLY A 872 -8.88 24.94 27.13
C GLY A 872 -10.27 24.30 27.21
N ASP A 873 -10.35 23.17 27.93
CA ASP A 873 -11.51 22.56 28.60
C ASP A 873 -12.93 22.83 28.02
N LEU A 874 -13.60 21.78 27.51
CA LEU A 874 -14.92 21.34 27.99
C LEU A 874 -15.35 19.99 27.35
N ASP A 875 -15.29 18.97 28.19
CA ASP A 875 -16.09 17.72 28.25
C ASP A 875 -17.39 17.67 27.41
N GLN A 876 -17.51 16.72 26.45
CA GLN A 876 -18.43 15.55 26.56
C GLN A 876 -18.60 14.74 25.24
N THR A 877 -18.55 13.42 25.44
CA THR A 877 -19.17 12.30 24.69
C THR A 877 -18.47 11.68 23.47
N MET A 878 -18.25 10.37 23.64
CA MET A 878 -17.77 9.33 22.72
C MET A 878 -18.60 9.25 21.43
N GLU A 879 -17.93 9.05 20.29
CA GLU A 879 -18.17 7.90 19.41
C GLU A 879 -17.00 7.70 18.43
N GLU A 880 -16.77 6.43 18.11
CA GLU A 880 -15.63 5.87 17.38
C GLU A 880 -15.61 6.31 15.90
N GLY A 881 -14.42 6.70 15.42
CA GLY A 881 -14.17 6.96 14.00
C GLY A 881 -12.67 6.99 13.75
N PHE A 882 -12.16 5.92 13.11
CA PHE A 882 -10.81 5.84 12.57
C PHE A 882 -10.58 7.01 11.59
N VAL A 883 -9.60 7.85 11.86
CA VAL A 883 -9.08 8.86 10.92
C VAL A 883 -7.90 8.21 10.18
N GLU A 884 -8.01 8.12 8.86
CA GLU A 884 -6.88 7.78 7.98
C GLU A 884 -5.80 8.87 8.12
N THR A 885 -4.59 8.45 8.45
CA THR A 885 -3.40 9.29 8.44
C THR A 885 -3.00 9.55 6.99
N GLU A 886 -3.21 10.78 6.51
CA GLU A 886 -2.60 11.27 5.27
C GLU A 886 -1.07 11.20 5.41
N THR A 887 -0.41 10.51 4.48
CA THR A 887 1.03 10.60 4.30
C THR A 887 1.35 11.92 3.62
N GLU A 888 1.82 12.92 4.37
CA GLU A 888 2.33 14.15 3.77
C GLU A 888 3.59 13.85 2.96
N GLU A 889 3.53 14.07 1.64
CA GLU A 889 4.74 14.14 0.82
C GLU A 889 5.55 15.35 1.27
N SER A 890 6.80 15.12 1.72
CA SER A 890 7.70 16.20 2.14
C SER A 890 7.87 17.23 1.01
N PRO A 891 7.71 18.54 1.27
CA PRO A 891 7.79 19.58 0.25
C PRO A 891 9.20 19.63 -0.36
N VAL A 892 9.33 19.32 -1.65
CA VAL A 892 10.61 19.40 -2.37
C VAL A 892 10.91 20.88 -2.67
N LEU A 893 11.90 21.45 -1.98
CA LEU A 893 12.26 22.84 -2.17
C LEU A 893 12.94 23.07 -3.55
N PRO A 894 12.62 24.16 -4.27
CA PRO A 894 13.27 24.45 -5.54
C PRO A 894 14.78 24.67 -5.42
N ILE A 895 15.57 24.04 -6.31
CA ILE A 895 17.04 24.15 -6.36
C ILE A 895 17.54 25.61 -6.44
N TRP A 896 16.80 26.50 -7.10
CA TRP A 896 17.22 27.90 -7.22
C TRP A 896 17.30 28.61 -5.86
N LEU A 897 16.43 28.22 -4.92
CA LEU A 897 16.41 28.81 -3.59
C LEU A 897 17.58 28.30 -2.75
N LYS A 898 17.93 27.03 -2.91
CA LYS A 898 19.13 26.43 -2.32
C LYS A 898 20.41 27.16 -2.76
N ASN A 899 20.47 27.56 -4.04
CA ASN A 899 21.56 28.39 -4.55
C ASN A 899 21.54 29.81 -3.96
N ASN A 900 20.36 30.43 -3.82
CA ASN A 900 20.22 31.76 -3.21
C ASN A 900 20.61 31.75 -1.72
N ALA A 901 20.30 30.67 -0.99
CA ALA A 901 20.71 30.49 0.40
C ALA A 901 22.24 30.44 0.53
N GLY A 902 22.93 29.70 -0.34
CA GLY A 902 24.40 29.69 -0.39
C GLY A 902 24.98 31.07 -0.72
N TRP A 903 24.43 31.77 -1.70
CA TRP A 903 24.86 33.13 -2.04
C TRP A 903 24.59 34.16 -0.93
N TRP A 904 23.49 34.00 -0.17
CA TRP A 904 23.19 34.87 0.96
C TRP A 904 24.16 34.61 2.12
N ALA A 905 24.47 33.33 2.37
CA ALA A 905 25.46 32.95 3.37
C ALA A 905 26.87 33.47 3.05
N ASP A 906 27.27 33.43 1.78
CA ASP A 906 28.55 33.97 1.32
C ASP A 906 28.58 35.51 1.21
N GLY A 907 27.47 36.20 1.54
CA GLY A 907 27.34 37.65 1.44
C GLY A 907 27.29 38.18 -0.01
N GLN A 908 27.05 37.31 -0.99
CA GLN A 908 26.93 37.65 -2.41
C GLN A 908 25.58 38.27 -2.75
N ILE A 909 24.53 37.99 -1.96
CA ILE A 909 23.25 38.69 -1.99
C ILE A 909 22.90 39.23 -0.59
N GLY A 910 22.16 40.35 -0.55
CA GLY A 910 21.74 40.99 0.70
C GLY A 910 20.49 40.36 1.31
N ASP A 911 20.23 40.67 2.57
CA ASP A 911 19.14 40.10 3.38
C ASP A 911 17.76 40.27 2.72
N SER A 912 17.50 41.43 2.09
CA SER A 912 16.24 41.69 1.37
C SER A 912 16.00 40.76 0.18
N THR A 913 17.05 40.33 -0.52
CA THR A 913 16.93 39.37 -1.63
C THR A 913 16.59 37.97 -1.11
N PHE A 914 17.11 37.61 0.06
CA PHE A 914 16.84 36.33 0.70
C PHE A 914 15.44 36.28 1.32
N THR A 915 15.01 37.31 2.06
CA THR A 915 13.65 37.37 2.65
C THR A 915 12.56 37.36 1.60
N ASN A 916 12.75 38.02 0.46
CA ASN A 916 11.82 37.95 -0.67
C ASN A 916 11.65 36.51 -1.21
N GLY A 917 12.71 35.71 -1.18
CA GLY A 917 12.65 34.29 -1.55
C GLY A 917 11.83 33.45 -0.56
N ILE A 918 11.94 33.74 0.74
CA ILE A 918 11.12 33.11 1.79
C ILE A 918 9.66 33.56 1.69
N GLN A 919 9.42 34.86 1.47
CA GLN A 919 8.08 35.42 1.29
C GLN A 919 7.33 34.76 0.11
N TYR A 920 8.03 34.51 -1.00
CA TYR A 920 7.48 33.79 -2.13
C TYR A 920 7.04 32.36 -1.77
N MET A 921 7.83 31.63 -0.98
CA MET A 921 7.46 30.26 -0.55
C MET A 921 6.24 30.22 0.37
N ILE A 922 6.09 31.22 1.23
CA ILE A 922 4.89 31.35 2.08
C ILE A 922 3.67 31.64 1.20
N GLN A 923 3.81 32.51 0.19
CA GLN A 923 2.73 32.84 -0.76
C GLN A 923 2.30 31.64 -1.62
N GLU A 924 3.26 30.84 -2.10
CA GLU A 924 3.01 29.63 -2.89
C GLU A 924 2.65 28.41 -2.04
N ASN A 925 2.48 28.60 -0.72
CA ASN A 925 2.07 27.56 0.23
C ASN A 925 3.08 26.39 0.33
N ILE A 926 4.36 26.66 0.04
CA ILE A 926 5.49 25.72 0.17
C ILE A 926 5.99 25.66 1.62
N ILE A 927 5.92 26.79 2.34
CA ILE A 927 6.15 26.86 3.80
C ILE A 927 4.84 27.29 4.47
N HIS A 928 4.31 26.44 5.34
CA HIS A 928 3.18 26.80 6.19
C HIS A 928 3.68 27.49 7.46
N VAL A 929 3.13 28.66 7.81
CA VAL A 929 3.42 29.36 9.06
C VAL A 929 2.11 29.48 9.85
N PRO A 930 1.90 28.68 10.91
CA PRO A 930 0.70 28.80 11.74
C PRO A 930 0.74 30.07 12.57
N ASN A 931 -0.36 30.85 12.56
CA ASN A 931 -0.61 32.00 13.45
C ASN A 931 0.45 33.12 13.45
N VAL A 932 0.55 33.88 12.35
CA VAL A 932 1.01 35.28 12.44
C VAL A 932 -0.21 36.12 12.81
N SER A 933 -0.35 36.48 14.09
CA SER A 933 -1.31 37.51 14.49
C SER A 933 -0.98 38.79 13.71
N GLN A 934 -1.80 39.11 12.70
CA GLN A 934 -1.74 40.37 12.00
C GLN A 934 -1.68 41.49 13.04
N ALA A 935 -0.54 42.18 13.11
CA ALA A 935 -0.44 43.43 13.83
C ALA A 935 -1.53 44.34 13.25
N VAL A 936 -2.54 44.57 14.07
CA VAL A 936 -3.74 45.31 13.77
C VAL A 936 -3.32 46.71 13.34
N ASN A 937 -3.65 47.09 12.10
CA ASN A 937 -3.74 48.49 11.70
C ASN A 937 -4.81 49.17 12.56
N VAL A 938 -4.39 49.79 13.66
CA VAL A 938 -5.13 50.78 14.45
C VAL A 938 -4.39 52.09 14.20
N SER A 939 -4.95 53.18 13.67
CA SER A 939 -6.32 53.61 13.46
C SER A 939 -6.30 54.75 12.44
N GLU A 940 -7.35 54.85 11.64
CA GLU A 940 -7.70 56.06 10.88
C GLU A 940 -7.92 57.24 11.84
N ASP A 941 -7.05 58.24 11.80
CA ASP A 941 -7.41 59.62 12.12
C ASP A 941 -7.53 60.40 10.79
N PRO A 942 -8.75 60.77 10.35
CA PRO A 942 -8.96 61.46 9.09
C PRO A 942 -8.48 62.92 9.06
N ASP A 943 -8.02 63.48 10.19
CA ASP A 943 -7.81 64.94 10.35
C ASP A 943 -6.39 65.36 10.77
N ALA A 944 -5.38 64.50 10.68
CA ALA A 944 -3.98 64.91 10.91
C ALA A 944 -3.31 65.44 9.62
N GLU A 945 -2.90 66.72 9.63
CA GLU A 945 -2.06 67.32 8.57
C GLU A 945 -0.70 66.59 8.47
N PRO A 946 -0.07 66.52 7.28
CA PRO A 946 1.17 65.77 7.11
C PRO A 946 2.33 66.53 7.76
N GLU A 947 2.81 66.03 8.90
CA GLU A 947 4.16 66.37 9.37
C GLU A 947 5.16 65.48 8.64
N GLU A 948 6.25 66.09 8.15
CA GLU A 948 7.31 65.41 7.41
C GLU A 948 7.99 64.36 8.30
N GLU A 949 7.72 63.08 8.04
CA GLU A 949 8.37 61.97 8.73
C GLU A 949 9.62 61.51 7.96
N ASP A 950 10.71 61.54 8.71
CA ASP A 950 12.08 61.14 8.37
C ASP A 950 12.10 59.67 7.91
N THR A 951 12.42 59.45 6.64
CA THR A 951 12.61 58.12 6.07
C THR A 951 13.91 57.51 6.57
N THR A 952 13.90 56.99 7.78
CA THR A 952 14.84 55.96 8.20
C THR A 952 14.11 54.63 8.14
N GLU A 953 14.28 53.91 7.03
CA GLU A 953 13.99 52.47 7.00
C GLU A 953 14.83 51.83 8.11
N GLU A 954 14.18 51.41 9.21
CA GLU A 954 14.80 50.46 10.13
C GLU A 954 14.98 49.15 9.37
N THR A 955 16.12 49.01 8.71
CA THR A 955 16.55 47.72 8.16
C THR A 955 16.74 46.79 9.36
N MET A 956 15.74 45.95 9.65
CA MET A 956 15.94 44.77 10.48
C MET A 956 16.95 43.88 9.73
N GLU A 957 18.23 44.02 10.07
CA GLU A 957 19.29 43.15 9.58
C GLU A 957 19.08 41.75 10.18
N ILE A 958 19.08 40.73 9.32
CA ILE A 958 18.98 39.36 9.80
C ILE A 958 20.26 39.05 10.58
N PRO A 959 20.18 38.60 11.84
CA PRO A 959 21.37 38.25 12.61
C PRO A 959 22.31 37.30 11.83
N SER A 960 23.60 37.63 11.81
CA SER A 960 24.57 36.94 10.96
C SER A 960 24.71 35.44 11.26
N TRP A 961 24.38 34.99 12.47
CA TRP A 961 24.38 33.57 12.85
C TRP A 961 23.35 32.74 12.06
N ILE A 962 22.30 33.36 11.51
CA ILE A 962 21.28 32.68 10.68
C ILE A 962 21.84 32.28 9.30
N LYS A 963 22.89 32.97 8.83
CA LYS A 963 23.54 32.68 7.54
C LYS A 963 24.17 31.29 7.50
N ASN A 964 24.54 30.74 8.65
CA ASN A 964 25.08 29.39 8.76
C ASN A 964 24.06 28.32 8.35
N ASN A 965 22.77 28.48 8.65
CA ASN A 965 21.72 27.55 8.22
C ASN A 965 21.53 27.53 6.72
N ALA A 966 21.52 28.72 6.11
CA ALA A 966 21.42 28.86 4.66
C ALA A 966 22.64 28.22 3.97
N LYS A 967 23.83 28.33 4.58
CA LYS A 967 25.03 27.65 4.11
C LYS A 967 24.92 26.14 4.20
N TRP A 968 24.60 25.61 5.38
CA TRP A 968 24.48 24.16 5.62
C TRP A 968 23.40 23.52 4.76
N TRP A 969 22.29 24.20 4.59
CA TRP A 969 21.26 23.75 3.66
C TRP A 969 21.82 23.71 2.22
N SER A 970 22.46 24.80 1.75
CA SER A 970 23.03 24.85 0.40
C SER A 970 24.12 23.80 0.12
N GLU A 971 24.89 23.42 1.14
CA GLU A 971 25.96 22.40 1.06
C GLU A 971 25.43 20.98 1.30
N GLY A 972 24.13 20.82 1.58
CA GLY A 972 23.48 19.53 1.79
C GLY A 972 23.76 18.89 3.15
N MET A 973 24.19 19.69 4.13
CA MET A 973 24.46 19.25 5.51
C MET A 973 23.19 19.16 6.38
N ILE A 974 22.12 19.86 6.01
CA ILE A 974 20.77 19.71 6.60
C ILE A 974 19.72 19.44 5.52
N THR A 975 18.64 18.75 5.89
CA THR A 975 17.53 18.41 4.98
C THR A 975 16.66 19.62 4.67
N ASP A 976 15.87 19.54 3.59
CA ASP A 976 14.89 20.57 3.24
C ASP A 976 13.87 20.78 4.38
N GLU A 977 13.44 19.69 5.01
CA GLU A 977 12.54 19.70 6.18
C GLU A 977 13.17 20.43 7.38
N ALA A 978 14.41 20.10 7.74
CA ALA A 978 15.12 20.77 8.84
C ALA A 978 15.32 22.27 8.57
N PHE A 979 15.59 22.64 7.30
CA PHE A 979 15.68 24.04 6.91
C PHE A 979 14.32 24.76 7.04
N ILE A 980 13.21 24.15 6.61
CA ILE A 980 11.86 24.70 6.74
C ILE A 980 11.49 24.94 8.21
N GLN A 981 11.72 23.94 9.07
CA GLN A 981 11.45 24.05 10.51
C GLN A 981 12.26 25.18 11.15
N SER A 982 13.52 25.35 10.75
CA SER A 982 14.35 26.46 11.23
C SER A 982 13.79 27.84 10.81
N ILE A 983 13.28 27.98 9.58
CA ILE A 983 12.65 29.22 9.10
C ILE A 983 11.33 29.50 9.83
N GLN A 984 10.49 28.48 10.02
CA GLN A 984 9.24 28.59 10.77
C GLN A 984 9.49 29.07 12.21
N TRP A 985 10.50 28.50 12.88
CA TRP A 985 10.87 28.92 14.23
C TRP A 985 11.36 30.38 14.29
N LEU A 986 12.18 30.81 13.31
CA LEU A 986 12.69 32.18 13.24
C LEU A 986 11.57 33.21 13.04
N ILE A 987 10.54 32.86 12.26
CA ILE A 987 9.35 33.70 12.06
C ILE A 987 8.48 33.72 13.32
N ALA A 988 8.21 32.55 13.92
CA ALA A 988 7.37 32.43 15.11
C ALA A 988 7.93 33.19 16.33
N ASN A 989 9.26 33.28 16.45
CA ASN A 989 9.94 34.00 17.53
C ASN A 989 10.28 35.45 17.20
N GLY A 990 9.85 35.97 16.04
CA GLY A 990 10.08 37.36 15.64
C GLY A 990 11.54 37.72 15.34
N VAL A 991 12.38 36.72 15.07
CA VAL A 991 13.80 36.91 14.72
C VAL A 991 13.94 37.35 13.25
N ILE A 992 13.05 36.87 12.39
CA ILE A 992 12.85 37.37 11.02
C ILE A 992 11.41 37.88 10.92
N VAL A 993 11.24 39.08 10.38
CA VAL A 993 9.93 39.66 10.04
C VAL A 993 9.80 39.67 8.51
N ILE A 994 8.73 39.06 7.99
CA ILE A 994 8.48 38.85 6.55
C ILE A 994 7.20 39.57 6.09
#